data_AF-A0A7J9Q4V5-F1
#
_entry.id   AF-A0A7J9Q4V5-F1
#
_cell.length_a   1.000
_cell.length_b   1.000
_cell.length_c   1.000
_cell.angle_alpha   90.00
_cell.angle_beta   90.00
_cell.angle_gamma   90.00
#
_symmetry.space_group_name_H-M   'P 1'
#
loop_
_entity.id
_entity.type
_entity.pdbx_description
1 polymer ?
#
loop_
_entity_poly.entity_id
_entity_poly.type
_entity_poly.pdbx_seq_one_letter_code
_entity_poly.pdbx_strand_id
1 'polypeptide(L)'
;MKRELAVLIAFCILLGTGIATDVVQPGPPPMGETRGIDPGLPWTDNITTDITWDTSYPYIWVKKNIWVAAGAVLTITEGATVKFNPGTGLYVNGGIIANGAPFKNVTFMPYTNTPATSDWHGIQLENSTVPSIFNHASVKFSESGIMCWGSEATITNSSIEYTYFHGILAGEGSTMLIKNNYINFTTWSGIITDNRSNAVVVNNNIRSSYYGVVCYDTAEIQNNLIRLCILGILAWGDANITFNQVRDCMDGIHGFYASPRVENNLIVSCDGNGTRFIHSNAILNNNTLVYNNVGMDIDYESKNLLDTMQNNLVNGIDIRDCFFVGKKDMVIDGLFIDSGWSKGYYGSLTAQGSVTLYDCKNITIQNSTIIHTRSAVFATNSTFKIYNTRFENSTRSQVYLEANATGASFNRSVDPTAVIIGGDNCLFQTFDNFRVTVEDYYGEPILGARVIVRENQLVLHDLTTNLSGITPILVVKDRTVSDSGVISSPLNVEVLIDGYNFEPNPITGIYVNQTREISFTDLGDIFPPTIQNVSVADGDRTFPLNGTIRIRFNEPMNRTSVENAFSITGNVTGTFSWDGFNVTFTPDSLDYGAYYTVIISTAAADEWGNNIDSPISFSFTTVQAPGTSSNTIWIVLVVIFLIGGVAGIFILKKLK
;
A
#
# COMPACT_ATOMS: atom_id res chain seq x y z
N MET A 1 -3.30 -22.67 -10.37
CA MET A 1 -3.66 -23.61 -11.48
C MET A 1 -3.62 -23.00 -12.89
N LYS A 2 -4.57 -22.17 -13.37
CA LYS A 2 -4.57 -21.75 -14.81
C LYS A 2 -3.67 -20.57 -15.20
N ARG A 3 -2.95 -19.93 -14.28
CA ARG A 3 -1.99 -18.84 -14.59
C ARG A 3 -0.51 -19.24 -14.52
N GLU A 4 -0.14 -20.29 -13.78
CA GLU A 4 1.26 -20.74 -13.67
C GLU A 4 1.73 -21.50 -14.93
N LEU A 5 0.82 -22.23 -15.61
CA LEU A 5 1.13 -22.98 -16.82
C LEU A 5 1.55 -22.07 -18.01
N ALA A 6 1.15 -20.80 -18.00
CA ALA A 6 1.49 -19.84 -19.07
C ALA A 6 2.95 -19.36 -19.00
N VAL A 7 3.53 -19.29 -17.80
CA VAL A 7 4.94 -18.89 -17.60
C VAL A 7 5.88 -20.02 -18.04
N LEU A 8 5.44 -21.28 -17.88
CA LEU A 8 6.18 -22.48 -18.29
C LEU A 8 6.50 -22.50 -19.79
N ILE A 9 5.61 -21.98 -20.65
CA ILE A 9 5.83 -21.91 -22.10
C ILE A 9 6.81 -20.78 -22.47
N ALA A 10 6.79 -19.66 -21.74
CA ALA A 10 7.64 -18.51 -22.04
C ALA A 10 9.13 -18.75 -21.74
N PHE A 11 9.45 -19.47 -20.65
CA PHE A 11 10.84 -19.72 -20.27
C PHE A 11 11.54 -20.83 -21.07
N CYS A 12 10.80 -21.84 -21.56
CA CYS A 12 11.35 -22.85 -22.48
C CYS A 12 11.86 -22.24 -23.80
N ILE A 13 11.37 -21.06 -24.19
CA ILE A 13 11.79 -20.34 -25.40
C ILE A 13 13.10 -19.56 -25.18
N LEU A 14 13.48 -19.23 -23.94
CA LEU A 14 14.60 -18.33 -23.61
C LEU A 14 15.94 -19.01 -23.33
N LEU A 15 15.98 -20.35 -23.21
CA LEU A 15 17.22 -21.14 -23.10
C LEU A 15 17.48 -22.04 -24.32
N GLY A 16 16.67 -21.92 -25.39
CA GLY A 16 16.63 -22.86 -26.51
C GLY A 16 16.95 -22.28 -27.90
N THR A 17 17.53 -21.08 -28.01
CA THR A 17 17.76 -20.40 -29.30
C THR A 17 19.24 -20.26 -29.69
N GLY A 18 20.01 -21.32 -29.46
CA GLY A 18 21.19 -21.61 -30.28
C GLY A 18 20.74 -22.04 -31.68
N ILE A 19 20.40 -21.09 -32.55
CA ILE A 19 19.98 -21.37 -33.93
C ILE A 19 21.18 -21.91 -34.70
N ALA A 20 21.32 -23.23 -34.76
CA ALA A 20 22.23 -23.89 -35.70
C ALA A 20 21.67 -23.67 -37.11
N THR A 21 22.32 -22.82 -37.90
CA THR A 21 22.00 -22.65 -39.32
C THR A 21 22.43 -23.88 -40.10
N ASP A 22 21.49 -24.61 -40.70
CA ASP A 22 21.76 -25.74 -41.59
C ASP A 22 22.57 -25.31 -42.82
N VAL A 23 23.90 -25.41 -42.73
CA VAL A 23 24.79 -25.41 -43.89
C VAL A 23 25.12 -26.86 -44.20
N VAL A 24 24.36 -27.46 -45.12
CA VAL A 24 24.62 -28.80 -45.64
C VAL A 24 25.95 -28.82 -46.39
N GLN A 25 27.02 -29.23 -45.71
CA GLN A 25 28.25 -29.65 -46.35
C GLN A 25 28.06 -31.09 -46.90
N PRO A 26 28.50 -31.39 -48.14
CA PRO A 26 28.49 -32.76 -48.62
C PRO A 26 29.45 -33.60 -47.78
N GLY A 27 28.93 -34.69 -47.18
CA GLY A 27 29.74 -35.57 -46.34
C GLY A 27 30.89 -36.24 -47.12
N PRO A 28 31.98 -36.62 -46.43
CA PRO A 28 33.04 -37.41 -47.06
C PRO A 28 32.49 -38.76 -47.56
N PRO A 29 33.08 -39.35 -48.62
CA PRO A 29 32.61 -40.63 -49.14
C PRO A 29 32.70 -41.72 -48.07
N PRO A 30 31.79 -42.71 -48.09
CA PRO A 30 31.74 -43.75 -47.06
C PRO A 30 33.06 -44.54 -47.03
N MET A 31 33.84 -44.36 -45.96
CA MET A 31 34.91 -45.29 -45.64
C MET A 31 34.27 -46.64 -45.34
N GLY A 32 34.70 -47.67 -46.06
CA GLY A 32 34.09 -48.99 -45.95
C GLY A 32 34.18 -49.52 -44.51
N GLU A 33 33.03 -49.80 -43.91
CA GLU A 33 32.96 -50.51 -42.63
C GLU A 33 33.54 -51.91 -42.80
N THR A 34 34.79 -52.09 -42.36
CA THR A 34 35.16 -53.38 -41.82
C THR A 34 34.26 -53.62 -40.62
N ARG A 35 33.41 -54.67 -40.67
CA ARG A 35 32.61 -55.11 -39.54
C ARG A 35 33.52 -55.58 -38.40
N GLY A 36 34.01 -54.62 -37.61
CA GLY A 36 34.51 -54.88 -36.27
C GLY A 36 33.37 -55.50 -35.48
N ILE A 37 33.65 -56.65 -34.86
CA ILE A 37 32.72 -57.22 -33.88
C ILE A 37 32.66 -56.23 -32.72
N ASP A 38 31.44 -55.84 -32.33
CA ASP A 38 31.22 -55.00 -31.15
C ASP A 38 31.94 -55.65 -29.95
N PRO A 39 32.85 -54.94 -29.26
CA PRO A 39 33.68 -55.52 -28.21
C PRO A 39 32.90 -55.78 -26.91
N GLY A 40 31.68 -55.28 -26.76
CA GLY A 40 30.85 -55.53 -25.59
C GLY A 40 30.22 -56.93 -25.56
N LEU A 41 29.82 -57.38 -24.37
CA LEU A 41 29.07 -58.62 -24.19
C LEU A 41 27.58 -58.38 -24.53
N PRO A 42 27.05 -58.88 -25.66
CA PRO A 42 25.63 -58.71 -25.98
C PRO A 42 24.75 -59.51 -25.01
N TRP A 43 23.76 -58.85 -24.42
CA TRP A 43 22.83 -59.44 -23.45
C TRP A 43 21.38 -59.27 -23.90
N THR A 44 20.63 -60.38 -23.94
CA THR A 44 19.22 -60.42 -24.41
C THR A 44 18.25 -61.15 -23.50
N ASP A 45 18.76 -61.94 -22.55
CA ASP A 45 17.98 -62.96 -21.86
C ASP A 45 17.74 -62.55 -20.39
N ASN A 46 16.63 -63.02 -19.81
CA ASN A 46 16.31 -62.74 -18.42
C ASN A 46 17.25 -63.48 -17.47
N ILE A 47 17.56 -62.86 -16.34
CA ILE A 47 18.42 -63.40 -15.30
C ILE A 47 17.54 -64.21 -14.34
N THR A 48 17.57 -65.54 -14.50
CA THR A 48 16.75 -66.49 -13.72
C THR A 48 17.51 -67.22 -12.62
N THR A 49 18.83 -67.03 -12.56
CA THR A 49 19.75 -67.54 -11.54
C THR A 49 20.84 -66.50 -11.28
N ASP A 50 21.50 -66.57 -10.13
CA ASP A 50 22.57 -65.64 -9.76
C ASP A 50 23.66 -65.53 -10.84
N ILE A 51 24.09 -64.31 -11.12
CA ILE A 51 25.10 -64.02 -12.13
C ILE A 51 25.92 -62.78 -11.77
N THR A 52 27.17 -62.76 -12.24
CA THR A 52 28.06 -61.61 -12.15
C THR A 52 28.29 -61.00 -13.53
N TRP A 53 28.14 -59.69 -13.63
CA TRP A 53 28.65 -58.87 -14.73
C TRP A 53 29.89 -58.11 -14.25
N ASP A 54 31.00 -58.23 -14.98
CA ASP A 54 32.30 -57.68 -14.58
C ASP A 54 33.02 -56.97 -15.74
N THR A 55 34.28 -56.62 -15.52
CA THR A 55 35.14 -55.93 -16.49
C THR A 55 35.84 -56.88 -17.49
N SER A 56 35.39 -58.14 -17.64
CA SER A 56 35.92 -59.06 -18.67
C SER A 56 35.63 -58.57 -20.09
N TYR A 57 34.63 -57.70 -20.23
CA TYR A 57 34.31 -56.97 -21.46
C TYR A 57 34.32 -55.46 -21.19
N PRO A 58 34.61 -54.60 -22.20
CA PRO A 58 34.58 -53.14 -22.04
C PRO A 58 33.20 -52.59 -21.62
N TYR A 59 32.12 -53.30 -21.97
CA TYR A 59 30.78 -53.10 -21.44
C TYR A 59 29.90 -54.33 -21.66
N ILE A 60 28.83 -54.43 -20.87
CA ILE A 60 27.69 -55.33 -21.10
C ILE A 60 26.68 -54.55 -21.95
N TRP A 61 26.29 -55.08 -23.11
CA TRP A 61 25.37 -54.44 -24.04
C TRP A 61 23.97 -55.03 -23.93
N VAL A 62 23.11 -54.36 -23.18
CA VAL A 62 21.70 -54.72 -22.99
C VAL A 62 20.89 -54.34 -24.23
N LYS A 63 20.39 -55.34 -24.96
CA LYS A 63 19.74 -55.14 -26.27
C LYS A 63 18.21 -55.14 -26.24
N LYS A 64 17.62 -55.53 -25.10
CA LYS A 64 16.18 -55.64 -24.80
C LYS A 64 15.97 -55.33 -23.31
N ASN A 65 14.71 -55.17 -22.89
CA ASN A 65 14.37 -55.18 -21.46
C ASN A 65 14.84 -56.49 -20.81
N ILE A 66 15.50 -56.39 -19.65
CA ILE A 66 16.02 -57.54 -18.89
C ILE A 66 15.32 -57.58 -17.55
N TRP A 67 14.79 -58.75 -17.19
CA TRP A 67 14.24 -59.01 -15.86
C TRP A 67 15.19 -59.89 -15.05
N VAL A 68 15.49 -59.46 -13.82
CA VAL A 68 16.07 -60.30 -12.76
C VAL A 68 14.90 -60.93 -12.00
N ALA A 69 14.70 -62.24 -12.20
CA ALA A 69 13.59 -62.98 -11.63
C ALA A 69 13.69 -63.08 -10.10
N ALA A 70 12.55 -63.29 -9.43
CA ALA A 70 12.51 -63.52 -7.98
C ALA A 70 13.43 -64.69 -7.58
N GLY A 71 14.22 -64.49 -6.52
CA GLY A 71 15.22 -65.45 -6.05
C GLY A 71 16.56 -65.46 -6.81
N ALA A 72 16.74 -64.64 -7.85
CA ALA A 72 18.03 -64.47 -8.54
C ALA A 72 18.69 -63.12 -8.18
N VAL A 73 20.02 -63.07 -8.13
CA VAL A 73 20.79 -61.86 -7.85
C VAL A 73 21.72 -61.51 -9.01
N LEU A 74 21.57 -60.30 -9.55
CA LEU A 74 22.54 -59.71 -10.48
C LEU A 74 23.62 -58.95 -9.69
N THR A 75 24.84 -59.49 -9.66
CA THR A 75 26.01 -58.79 -9.12
C THR A 75 26.73 -58.05 -10.24
N ILE A 76 27.10 -56.78 -10.01
CA ILE A 76 27.88 -55.97 -10.95
C ILE A 76 29.09 -55.40 -10.21
N THR A 77 30.29 -55.76 -10.65
CA THR A 77 31.54 -55.45 -9.95
C THR A 77 32.12 -54.08 -10.32
N GLU A 78 33.04 -53.57 -9.49
CA GLU A 78 33.68 -52.26 -9.67
C GLU A 78 34.23 -52.01 -11.10
N GLY A 79 33.97 -50.80 -11.62
CA GLY A 79 34.38 -50.36 -12.95
C GLY A 79 33.61 -50.97 -14.13
N ALA A 80 32.72 -51.94 -13.91
CA ALA A 80 31.90 -52.49 -14.99
C ALA A 80 30.93 -51.44 -15.56
N THR A 81 30.72 -51.49 -16.88
CA THR A 81 29.81 -50.58 -17.61
C THR A 81 28.70 -51.38 -18.27
N VAL A 82 27.46 -50.96 -18.10
CA VAL A 82 26.26 -51.53 -18.72
C VAL A 82 25.65 -50.48 -19.66
N LYS A 83 25.52 -50.84 -20.94
CA LYS A 83 25.03 -50.00 -22.02
C LYS A 83 23.67 -50.49 -22.52
N PHE A 84 22.67 -49.62 -22.48
CA PHE A 84 21.28 -49.93 -22.86
C PHE A 84 20.96 -49.45 -24.27
N ASN A 85 20.32 -50.31 -25.08
CA ASN A 85 19.70 -49.89 -26.33
C ASN A 85 18.57 -48.87 -26.08
N PRO A 86 18.25 -48.00 -27.06
CA PRO A 86 17.13 -47.08 -26.95
C PRO A 86 15.81 -47.78 -26.59
N GLY A 87 15.08 -47.24 -25.61
CA GLY A 87 13.81 -47.80 -25.14
C GLY A 87 13.95 -49.16 -24.42
N THR A 88 15.08 -49.41 -23.75
CA THR A 88 15.25 -50.62 -22.91
C THR A 88 15.42 -50.27 -21.43
N GLY A 89 15.22 -51.24 -20.52
CA GLY A 89 15.34 -51.05 -19.07
C GLY A 89 15.74 -52.32 -18.32
N LEU A 90 16.06 -52.15 -17.04
CA LEU A 90 16.40 -53.24 -16.11
C LEU A 90 15.35 -53.33 -15.00
N TYR A 91 14.70 -54.49 -14.90
CA TYR A 91 13.58 -54.75 -13.99
C TYR A 91 13.99 -55.84 -12.98
N VAL A 92 13.77 -55.62 -11.68
CA VAL A 92 14.35 -56.45 -10.61
C VAL A 92 13.28 -56.91 -9.62
N ASN A 93 12.85 -58.16 -9.78
CA ASN A 93 12.00 -58.90 -8.83
C ASN A 93 12.85 -59.80 -7.91
N GLY A 94 14.09 -60.09 -8.30
CA GLY A 94 15.12 -60.72 -7.49
C GLY A 94 15.85 -59.71 -6.60
N GLY A 95 17.16 -59.55 -6.81
CA GLY A 95 17.97 -58.45 -6.26
C GLY A 95 19.08 -58.02 -7.21
N ILE A 96 19.66 -56.85 -6.95
CA ILE A 96 20.83 -56.34 -7.67
C ILE A 96 21.87 -55.79 -6.69
N ILE A 97 23.15 -56.12 -6.92
CA ILE A 97 24.30 -55.63 -6.15
C ILE A 97 25.27 -54.95 -7.12
N ALA A 98 25.05 -53.66 -7.35
CA ALA A 98 25.95 -52.78 -8.11
C ALA A 98 26.93 -52.11 -7.14
N ASN A 99 28.04 -52.78 -6.83
CA ASN A 99 29.01 -52.34 -5.83
C ASN A 99 30.32 -51.91 -6.49
N GLY A 100 30.39 -50.62 -6.82
CA GLY A 100 31.59 -49.95 -7.27
C GLY A 100 32.52 -49.54 -6.13
N ALA A 101 33.66 -48.95 -6.51
CA ALA A 101 34.62 -48.34 -5.61
C ALA A 101 34.90 -46.89 -6.03
N PRO A 102 35.50 -46.05 -5.17
CA PRO A 102 35.94 -44.70 -5.54
C PRO A 102 36.77 -44.73 -6.83
N PHE A 103 36.41 -43.89 -7.81
CA PHE A 103 37.00 -43.82 -9.15
C PHE A 103 36.80 -45.07 -10.05
N LYS A 104 36.08 -46.09 -9.58
CA LYS A 104 35.68 -47.29 -10.34
C LYS A 104 34.18 -47.53 -10.20
N ASN A 105 33.40 -46.54 -10.63
CA ASN A 105 31.94 -46.60 -10.50
C ASN A 105 31.36 -47.71 -11.39
N VAL A 106 30.33 -48.40 -10.92
CA VAL A 106 29.47 -49.22 -11.79
C VAL A 106 28.62 -48.27 -12.63
N THR A 107 28.76 -48.31 -13.96
CA THR A 107 28.15 -47.29 -14.84
C THR A 107 27.00 -47.87 -15.65
N PHE A 108 25.82 -47.25 -15.58
CA PHE A 108 24.65 -47.55 -16.39
C PHE A 108 24.35 -46.35 -17.31
N MET A 109 24.34 -46.57 -18.62
CA MET A 109 24.17 -45.49 -19.61
C MET A 109 23.58 -46.00 -20.94
N PRO A 110 23.16 -45.11 -21.85
CA PRO A 110 22.79 -45.51 -23.22
C PRO A 110 23.96 -46.13 -23.99
N TYR A 111 23.63 -46.95 -24.97
CA TYR A 111 24.60 -47.48 -25.94
C TYR A 111 25.08 -46.42 -26.94
N THR A 112 24.26 -45.40 -27.22
CA THR A 112 24.55 -44.33 -28.21
C THR A 112 25.72 -43.42 -27.82
N ASN A 113 26.38 -42.84 -28.83
CA ASN A 113 27.45 -41.84 -28.68
C ASN A 113 26.92 -40.41 -28.54
N THR A 114 25.62 -40.17 -28.77
CA THR A 114 24.96 -38.86 -28.63
C THR A 114 23.78 -38.98 -27.66
N PRO A 115 24.04 -39.18 -26.36
CA PRO A 115 23.00 -39.54 -25.41
C PRO A 115 22.07 -38.38 -25.07
N ALA A 116 20.79 -38.70 -24.89
CA ALA A 116 19.73 -37.78 -24.48
C ALA A 116 18.99 -38.31 -23.23
N THR A 117 18.34 -37.42 -22.48
CA THR A 117 17.42 -37.83 -21.41
C THR A 117 16.30 -38.70 -22.00
N SER A 118 15.88 -39.77 -21.30
CA SER A 118 14.90 -40.75 -21.80
C SER A 118 15.37 -41.71 -22.91
N ASP A 119 16.68 -41.83 -23.17
CA ASP A 119 17.18 -42.84 -24.11
C ASP A 119 16.86 -44.27 -23.64
N TRP A 120 16.82 -44.54 -22.34
CA TRP A 120 16.50 -45.85 -21.76
C TRP A 120 15.66 -45.68 -20.49
N HIS A 121 14.81 -46.65 -20.15
CA HIS A 121 13.78 -46.50 -19.11
C HIS A 121 14.36 -46.30 -17.70
N GLY A 122 15.55 -46.84 -17.42
CA GLY A 122 16.18 -46.82 -16.10
C GLY A 122 16.18 -48.18 -15.41
N ILE A 123 16.25 -48.15 -14.08
CA ILE A 123 16.28 -49.34 -13.22
C ILE A 123 15.03 -49.33 -12.32
N GLN A 124 14.26 -50.42 -12.37
CA GLN A 124 13.03 -50.62 -11.61
C GLN A 124 13.17 -51.82 -10.67
N LEU A 125 13.00 -51.57 -9.37
CA LEU A 125 12.94 -52.58 -8.32
C LEU A 125 11.46 -52.76 -7.94
N GLU A 126 10.93 -53.96 -8.06
CA GLU A 126 9.50 -54.20 -7.87
C GLU A 126 9.22 -55.53 -7.16
N ASN A 127 8.71 -55.42 -5.93
CA ASN A 127 8.52 -56.53 -5.00
C ASN A 127 9.75 -57.45 -4.90
N SER A 128 10.94 -56.83 -4.86
CA SER A 128 12.24 -57.49 -4.85
C SER A 128 12.37 -58.41 -3.64
N THR A 129 12.75 -59.66 -3.91
CA THR A 129 12.91 -60.71 -2.89
C THR A 129 14.23 -60.63 -2.13
N VAL A 130 15.17 -59.79 -2.59
CA VAL A 130 16.48 -59.55 -1.98
C VAL A 130 16.76 -58.04 -1.96
N PRO A 131 17.23 -57.45 -0.84
CA PRO A 131 17.58 -56.03 -0.77
C PRO A 131 18.61 -55.65 -1.85
N SER A 132 18.33 -54.56 -2.55
CA SER A 132 19.18 -54.09 -3.66
C SER A 132 20.20 -53.04 -3.20
N ILE A 133 21.41 -53.11 -3.73
CA ILE A 133 22.54 -52.27 -3.33
C ILE A 133 23.11 -51.54 -4.55
N PHE A 134 23.19 -50.22 -4.46
CA PHE A 134 23.90 -49.35 -5.38
C PHE A 134 24.92 -48.55 -4.57
N ASN A 135 26.19 -48.91 -4.65
CA ASN A 135 27.28 -48.19 -3.98
C ASN A 135 28.30 -47.78 -5.03
N HIS A 136 28.66 -46.48 -5.08
CA HIS A 136 29.45 -45.92 -6.19
C HIS A 136 28.91 -46.31 -7.57
N ALA A 137 27.58 -46.28 -7.75
CA ALA A 137 26.94 -46.43 -9.05
C ALA A 137 26.88 -45.09 -9.81
N SER A 138 26.76 -45.14 -11.12
CA SER A 138 26.60 -43.99 -12.01
C SER A 138 25.48 -44.27 -13.01
N VAL A 139 24.29 -43.71 -12.79
CA VAL A 139 23.12 -43.86 -13.69
C VAL A 139 22.96 -42.59 -14.51
N LYS A 140 22.94 -42.70 -15.84
CA LYS A 140 22.94 -41.52 -16.74
C LYS A 140 21.95 -41.62 -17.89
N PHE A 141 21.36 -40.48 -18.30
CA PHE A 141 20.57 -40.32 -19.52
C PHE A 141 19.33 -41.24 -19.63
N SER A 142 18.73 -41.58 -18.48
CA SER A 142 17.53 -42.41 -18.44
C SER A 142 16.23 -41.60 -18.44
N GLU A 143 15.10 -42.27 -18.60
CA GLU A 143 13.76 -41.72 -18.38
C GLU A 143 13.57 -41.43 -16.90
N SER A 144 13.75 -42.45 -16.06
CA SER A 144 13.91 -42.33 -14.61
C SER A 144 15.21 -43.01 -14.16
N GLY A 145 15.83 -42.56 -13.07
CA GLY A 145 17.11 -43.14 -12.63
C GLY A 145 16.96 -44.51 -11.97
N ILE A 146 16.60 -44.51 -10.68
CA ILE A 146 16.32 -45.72 -9.91
C ILE A 146 14.95 -45.59 -9.25
N MET A 147 14.06 -46.54 -9.51
CA MET A 147 12.69 -46.57 -9.00
C MET A 147 12.47 -47.83 -8.16
N CYS A 148 11.74 -47.71 -7.06
CA CYS A 148 11.61 -48.79 -6.08
C CYS A 148 10.18 -48.87 -5.52
N TRP A 149 9.51 -50.01 -5.70
CA TRP A 149 8.16 -50.29 -5.18
C TRP A 149 8.14 -51.61 -4.43
N GLY A 150 7.53 -51.64 -3.23
CA GLY A 150 7.41 -52.85 -2.40
C GLY A 150 8.74 -53.56 -2.08
N SER A 151 9.86 -52.83 -2.11
CA SER A 151 11.22 -53.39 -2.13
C SER A 151 12.16 -52.61 -1.19
N GLU A 152 13.24 -53.26 -0.76
CA GLU A 152 14.31 -52.62 0.02
C GLU A 152 15.49 -52.24 -0.89
N ALA A 153 15.99 -51.00 -0.77
CA ALA A 153 17.15 -50.54 -1.55
C ALA A 153 18.06 -49.57 -0.78
N THR A 154 19.37 -49.79 -0.88
CA THR A 154 20.40 -48.85 -0.38
C THR A 154 21.15 -48.25 -1.56
N ILE A 155 21.05 -46.92 -1.71
CA ILE A 155 21.74 -46.13 -2.74
C ILE A 155 22.72 -45.19 -2.04
N THR A 156 24.01 -45.47 -2.18
CA THR A 156 25.09 -44.78 -1.46
C THR A 156 26.22 -44.31 -2.37
N ASN A 157 26.77 -43.12 -2.10
CA ASN A 157 27.97 -42.58 -2.75
C ASN A 157 27.91 -42.58 -4.30
N SER A 158 26.70 -42.53 -4.86
CA SER A 158 26.41 -42.76 -6.28
C SER A 158 26.03 -41.45 -6.99
N SER A 159 26.11 -41.43 -8.32
CA SER A 159 25.70 -40.31 -9.16
C SER A 159 24.51 -40.68 -10.06
N ILE A 160 23.44 -39.89 -10.02
CA ILE A 160 22.30 -40.02 -10.93
C ILE A 160 22.19 -38.70 -11.70
N GLU A 161 22.42 -38.75 -13.02
CA GLU A 161 22.55 -37.54 -13.83
C GLU A 161 21.77 -37.58 -15.13
N TYR A 162 21.22 -36.44 -15.55
CA TYR A 162 20.50 -36.29 -16.82
C TYR A 162 19.31 -37.25 -16.96
N THR A 163 18.40 -37.27 -15.99
CA THR A 163 17.17 -38.08 -16.06
C THR A 163 16.00 -37.24 -16.57
N TYR A 164 15.09 -37.84 -17.33
CA TYR A 164 13.92 -37.12 -17.82
C TYR A 164 12.94 -36.78 -16.69
N PHE A 165 12.29 -37.75 -16.07
CA PHE A 165 11.38 -37.51 -14.94
C PHE A 165 12.17 -37.32 -13.65
N HIS A 166 12.51 -38.41 -12.97
CA HIS A 166 13.08 -38.36 -11.63
C HIS A 166 14.39 -39.12 -11.47
N GLY A 167 15.27 -38.60 -10.63
CA GLY A 167 16.55 -39.26 -10.31
C GLY A 167 16.32 -40.52 -9.49
N ILE A 168 15.64 -40.40 -8.35
CA ILE A 168 15.28 -41.54 -7.50
C ILE A 168 13.81 -41.45 -7.09
N LEU A 169 13.08 -42.57 -7.16
CA LEU A 169 11.71 -42.71 -6.66
C LEU A 169 11.64 -43.83 -5.61
N ALA A 170 11.40 -43.44 -4.35
CA ALA A 170 10.94 -44.32 -3.30
C ALA A 170 9.41 -44.41 -3.40
N GLY A 171 8.92 -45.36 -4.18
CA GLY A 171 7.50 -45.61 -4.42
C GLY A 171 6.81 -46.35 -3.28
N GLU A 172 5.51 -46.60 -3.45
CA GLU A 172 4.66 -47.30 -2.47
C GLU A 172 5.31 -48.56 -1.87
N GLY A 173 5.29 -48.66 -0.53
CA GLY A 173 5.74 -49.83 0.21
C GLY A 173 7.25 -50.08 0.18
N SER A 174 8.04 -49.19 -0.42
CA SER A 174 9.50 -49.31 -0.44
C SER A 174 10.14 -48.91 0.90
N THR A 175 11.32 -49.47 1.19
CA THR A 175 12.21 -48.98 2.25
C THR A 175 13.54 -48.59 1.60
N MET A 176 13.93 -47.33 1.71
CA MET A 176 15.09 -46.82 0.99
C MET A 176 16.04 -45.98 1.84
N LEU A 177 17.32 -46.32 1.81
CA LEU A 177 18.40 -45.44 2.27
C LEU A 177 19.05 -44.77 1.05
N ILE A 178 18.85 -43.45 0.93
CA ILE A 178 19.40 -42.63 -0.15
C ILE A 178 20.43 -41.69 0.48
N LYS A 179 21.71 -42.06 0.42
CA LYS A 179 22.76 -41.39 1.21
C LYS A 179 24.02 -40.99 0.43
N ASN A 180 24.54 -39.80 0.70
CA ASN A 180 25.79 -39.28 0.11
C ASN A 180 25.80 -39.25 -1.44
N ASN A 181 24.64 -39.19 -2.10
CA ASN A 181 24.57 -39.24 -3.57
C ASN A 181 24.67 -37.85 -4.20
N TYR A 182 25.09 -37.81 -5.46
CA TYR A 182 25.04 -36.63 -6.31
C TYR A 182 23.94 -36.78 -7.36
N ILE A 183 22.95 -35.88 -7.33
CA ILE A 183 21.81 -35.92 -8.25
C ILE A 183 21.77 -34.60 -9.01
N ASN A 184 21.82 -34.65 -10.34
CA ASN A 184 22.08 -33.48 -11.17
C ASN A 184 21.31 -33.55 -12.50
N PHE A 185 20.60 -32.48 -12.82
CA PHE A 185 19.80 -32.35 -14.05
C PHE A 185 18.71 -33.43 -14.15
N THR A 186 17.58 -33.18 -13.50
CA THR A 186 16.35 -33.99 -13.64
C THR A 186 15.23 -33.07 -14.11
N THR A 187 14.54 -33.37 -15.21
CA THR A 187 13.56 -32.39 -15.73
C THR A 187 12.32 -32.23 -14.84
N TRP A 188 12.04 -33.20 -13.95
CA TRP A 188 10.95 -33.08 -12.95
C TRP A 188 11.40 -33.15 -11.49
N SER A 189 12.11 -34.18 -11.02
CA SER A 189 12.47 -34.27 -9.59
C SER A 189 13.79 -34.98 -9.28
N GLY A 190 14.59 -34.44 -8.36
CA GLY A 190 15.80 -35.11 -7.87
C GLY A 190 15.45 -36.43 -7.15
N ILE A 191 14.63 -36.32 -6.10
CA ILE A 191 14.15 -37.46 -5.31
C ILE A 191 12.65 -37.30 -5.02
N ILE A 192 11.88 -38.37 -5.22
CA ILE A 192 10.50 -38.48 -4.76
C ILE A 192 10.41 -39.53 -3.65
N THR A 193 9.73 -39.18 -2.55
CA THR A 193 9.29 -40.11 -1.51
C THR A 193 7.76 -40.17 -1.53
N ASP A 194 7.23 -41.31 -1.94
CA ASP A 194 5.81 -41.54 -2.22
C ASP A 194 5.05 -42.07 -0.99
N ASN A 195 3.74 -42.15 -1.10
CA ASN A 195 2.82 -42.63 -0.07
C ASN A 195 3.20 -44.03 0.42
N ARG A 196 3.22 -44.23 1.74
CA ARG A 196 3.61 -45.49 2.39
C ARG A 196 5.03 -45.97 2.03
N SER A 197 5.93 -45.09 1.60
CA SER A 197 7.36 -45.37 1.54
C SER A 197 8.04 -45.09 2.89
N ASN A 198 9.12 -45.79 3.20
CA ASN A 198 9.98 -45.54 4.35
C ASN A 198 11.36 -45.10 3.85
N ALA A 199 11.46 -43.83 3.46
CA ALA A 199 12.62 -43.26 2.80
C ALA A 199 13.45 -42.37 3.74
N VAL A 200 14.75 -42.65 3.81
CA VAL A 200 15.76 -41.84 4.52
C VAL A 200 16.70 -41.21 3.49
N VAL A 201 16.55 -39.91 3.30
CA VAL A 201 17.27 -39.09 2.32
C VAL A 201 18.29 -38.22 3.07
N VAL A 202 19.56 -38.66 3.11
CA VAL A 202 20.58 -38.04 3.98
C VAL A 202 21.90 -37.69 3.27
N ASN A 203 22.44 -36.49 3.53
CA ASN A 203 23.73 -36.00 2.99
C ASN A 203 23.84 -35.96 1.44
N ASN A 204 22.74 -35.89 0.70
CA ASN A 204 22.79 -35.85 -0.76
C ASN A 204 23.07 -34.42 -1.28
N ASN A 205 23.69 -34.32 -2.46
CA ASN A 205 23.90 -33.07 -3.18
C ASN A 205 23.02 -33.08 -4.44
N ILE A 206 21.90 -32.36 -4.38
CA ILE A 206 20.86 -32.34 -5.40
C ILE A 206 20.90 -30.99 -6.10
N ARG A 207 20.95 -30.96 -7.43
CA ARG A 207 20.97 -29.69 -8.17
C ARG A 207 20.32 -29.71 -9.53
N SER A 208 19.99 -28.51 -10.02
CA SER A 208 19.53 -28.31 -11.41
C SER A 208 18.31 -29.17 -11.76
N SER A 209 17.43 -29.36 -10.78
CA SER A 209 16.21 -30.18 -10.85
C SER A 209 14.99 -29.26 -10.74
N TYR A 210 13.86 -29.58 -11.36
CA TYR A 210 12.66 -28.75 -11.16
C TYR A 210 12.24 -28.78 -9.68
N TYR A 211 11.96 -29.96 -9.12
CA TYR A 211 11.91 -30.17 -7.67
C TYR A 211 13.21 -30.82 -7.18
N GLY A 212 13.79 -30.35 -6.07
CA GLY A 212 14.92 -31.03 -5.43
C GLY A 212 14.48 -32.33 -4.77
N VAL A 213 13.58 -32.22 -3.79
CA VAL A 213 12.92 -33.36 -3.13
C VAL A 213 11.40 -33.13 -3.09
N VAL A 214 10.60 -34.15 -3.38
CA VAL A 214 9.14 -34.15 -3.18
C VAL A 214 8.76 -35.24 -2.19
N CYS A 215 8.04 -34.89 -1.13
CA CYS A 215 7.53 -35.82 -0.12
C CYS A 215 6.01 -35.84 -0.15
N TYR A 216 5.40 -36.98 -0.51
CA TYR A 216 3.95 -37.17 -0.49
C TYR A 216 3.41 -37.66 0.87
N ASP A 217 4.28 -38.22 1.71
CA ASP A 217 3.97 -38.82 3.01
C ASP A 217 5.17 -38.63 3.96
N THR A 218 5.18 -39.33 5.11
CA THR A 218 6.31 -39.35 6.06
C THR A 218 7.62 -39.76 5.40
N ALA A 219 8.68 -38.98 5.60
CA ALA A 219 10.04 -39.27 5.14
C ALA A 219 11.07 -38.51 6.00
N GLU A 220 12.29 -39.04 6.07
CA GLU A 220 13.40 -38.42 6.82
C GLU A 220 14.37 -37.73 5.84
N ILE A 221 14.31 -36.40 5.77
CA ILE A 221 15.10 -35.57 4.84
C ILE A 221 16.14 -34.79 5.64
N GLN A 222 17.38 -35.28 5.69
CA GLN A 222 18.44 -34.74 6.57
C GLN A 222 19.74 -34.30 5.88
N ASN A 223 20.30 -33.16 6.32
CA ASN A 223 21.66 -32.74 5.95
C ASN A 223 21.94 -32.66 4.42
N ASN A 224 20.90 -32.54 3.58
CA ASN A 224 21.06 -32.48 2.12
C ASN A 224 21.45 -31.06 1.70
N LEU A 225 22.28 -30.95 0.66
CA LEU A 225 22.55 -29.71 -0.05
C LEU A 225 21.71 -29.70 -1.33
N ILE A 226 20.74 -28.79 -1.42
CA ILE A 226 19.82 -28.66 -2.55
C ILE A 226 19.99 -27.27 -3.16
N ARG A 227 20.25 -27.18 -4.47
CA ARG A 227 20.57 -25.90 -5.11
C ARG A 227 20.25 -25.79 -6.59
N LEU A 228 20.03 -24.58 -7.09
CA LEU A 228 19.71 -24.32 -8.51
C LEU A 228 18.46 -25.09 -8.95
N CYS A 229 17.49 -25.26 -8.06
CA CYS A 229 16.21 -25.92 -8.32
C CYS A 229 15.08 -24.90 -8.48
N ILE A 230 13.99 -25.26 -9.15
CA ILE A 230 12.78 -24.40 -9.16
C ILE A 230 12.13 -24.40 -7.77
N LEU A 231 12.11 -25.54 -7.08
CA LEU A 231 11.72 -25.61 -5.67
C LEU A 231 12.60 -26.64 -4.94
N GLY A 232 13.21 -26.24 -3.83
CA GLY A 232 14.13 -27.08 -3.05
C GLY A 232 13.48 -28.33 -2.47
N ILE A 233 12.56 -28.19 -1.51
CA ILE A 233 11.83 -29.30 -0.88
C ILE A 233 10.33 -29.00 -0.86
N LEU A 234 9.52 -29.88 -1.44
CA LEU A 234 8.06 -29.81 -1.43
C LEU A 234 7.47 -30.92 -0.56
N ALA A 235 6.74 -30.54 0.49
CA ALA A 235 6.04 -31.44 1.39
C ALA A 235 4.52 -31.37 1.20
N TRP A 236 3.96 -32.46 0.67
CA TRP A 236 2.53 -32.78 0.67
C TRP A 236 2.14 -33.73 1.81
N GLY A 237 3.13 -34.32 2.49
CA GLY A 237 2.94 -35.17 3.68
C GLY A 237 3.83 -34.74 4.86
N ASP A 238 3.68 -35.45 5.97
CA ASP A 238 4.25 -35.10 7.29
C ASP A 238 5.74 -35.51 7.41
N ALA A 239 6.56 -35.04 6.46
CA ALA A 239 8.00 -35.32 6.41
C ALA A 239 8.79 -34.58 7.51
N ASN A 240 9.88 -35.18 7.96
CA ASN A 240 10.86 -34.57 8.85
C ASN A 240 12.03 -34.00 8.04
N ILE A 241 12.06 -32.68 7.90
CA ILE A 241 12.99 -31.93 7.07
C ILE A 241 13.95 -31.18 8.00
N THR A 242 15.14 -31.73 8.24
CA THR A 242 16.07 -31.15 9.22
C THR A 242 17.52 -30.99 8.74
N PHE A 243 18.18 -29.92 9.20
CA PHE A 243 19.58 -29.61 8.88
C PHE A 243 19.93 -29.48 7.38
N ASN A 244 18.94 -29.33 6.50
CA ASN A 244 19.18 -29.19 5.06
C ASN A 244 19.67 -27.77 4.73
N GLN A 245 20.48 -27.67 3.68
CA GLN A 245 20.91 -26.41 3.08
C GLN A 245 20.23 -26.27 1.72
N VAL A 246 19.20 -25.41 1.63
CA VAL A 246 18.52 -25.09 0.37
C VAL A 246 19.01 -23.73 -0.09
N ARG A 247 19.62 -23.63 -1.28
CA ARG A 247 20.18 -22.34 -1.73
C ARG A 247 20.15 -22.11 -3.22
N ASP A 248 20.11 -20.85 -3.62
CA ASP A 248 20.18 -20.45 -5.03
C ASP A 248 19.07 -21.14 -5.87
N CYS A 249 17.90 -21.36 -5.26
CA CYS A 249 16.70 -21.94 -5.87
C CYS A 249 15.69 -20.83 -6.22
N MET A 250 14.68 -21.10 -7.04
CA MET A 250 13.57 -20.15 -7.17
C MET A 250 12.74 -20.13 -5.88
N ASP A 251 12.24 -21.26 -5.40
CA ASP A 251 11.62 -21.40 -4.08
C ASP A 251 12.39 -22.39 -3.17
N GLY A 252 12.31 -22.18 -1.85
CA GLY A 252 13.03 -22.94 -0.83
C GLY A 252 12.31 -24.21 -0.37
N ILE A 253 11.64 -24.15 0.80
CA ILE A 253 10.91 -25.28 1.40
C ILE A 253 9.41 -24.93 1.52
N HIS A 254 8.55 -25.71 0.88
CA HIS A 254 7.10 -25.50 0.87
C HIS A 254 6.36 -26.66 1.56
N GLY A 255 5.35 -26.34 2.38
CA GLY A 255 4.44 -27.31 3.00
C GLY A 255 2.98 -26.97 2.71
N PHE A 256 2.24 -27.86 2.04
CA PHE A 256 0.88 -27.61 1.58
C PHE A 256 -0.08 -28.70 2.04
N TYR A 257 -1.15 -28.31 2.76
CA TYR A 257 -2.17 -29.23 3.31
C TYR A 257 -1.60 -30.37 4.19
N ALA A 258 -0.42 -30.14 4.78
CA ALA A 258 0.38 -31.11 5.52
C ALA A 258 0.92 -30.50 6.83
N SER A 259 1.48 -31.34 7.70
CA SER A 259 2.06 -30.98 9.00
C SER A 259 3.55 -31.37 9.12
N PRO A 260 4.42 -31.04 8.14
CA PRO A 260 5.82 -31.43 8.17
C PRO A 260 6.58 -30.78 9.34
N ARG A 261 7.60 -31.47 9.86
CA ARG A 261 8.54 -30.89 10.82
C ARG A 261 9.72 -30.31 10.05
N VAL A 262 9.89 -28.99 10.08
CA VAL A 262 10.94 -28.26 9.36
C VAL A 262 11.82 -27.57 10.40
N GLU A 263 12.99 -28.14 10.70
CA GLU A 263 13.84 -27.63 11.79
C GLU A 263 15.34 -27.55 11.47
N ASN A 264 16.01 -26.52 11.98
CA ASN A 264 17.45 -26.31 11.84
C ASN A 264 17.94 -26.20 10.37
N ASN A 265 17.06 -25.88 9.42
CA ASN A 265 17.43 -25.73 8.01
C ASN A 265 18.01 -24.34 7.73
N LEU A 266 18.87 -24.26 6.71
CA LEU A 266 19.46 -23.03 6.21
C LEU A 266 18.94 -22.78 4.78
N ILE A 267 18.14 -21.73 4.60
CA ILE A 267 17.56 -21.38 3.30
C ILE A 267 18.11 -20.03 2.81
N VAL A 268 18.85 -20.03 1.70
CA VAL A 268 19.69 -18.88 1.31
C VAL A 268 19.51 -18.49 -0.16
N SER A 269 19.40 -17.19 -0.43
CA SER A 269 19.41 -16.63 -1.81
C SER A 269 18.36 -17.26 -2.73
N CYS A 270 17.15 -17.53 -2.25
CA CYS A 270 16.05 -17.95 -3.12
C CYS A 270 15.37 -16.75 -3.80
N ASP A 271 15.17 -16.82 -5.11
CA ASP A 271 14.57 -15.73 -5.92
C ASP A 271 13.08 -15.47 -5.61
N GLY A 272 12.44 -16.42 -4.92
CA GLY A 272 11.08 -16.40 -4.41
C GLY A 272 11.05 -16.53 -2.89
N ASN A 273 10.33 -17.53 -2.39
CA ASN A 273 10.08 -17.70 -0.95
C ASN A 273 11.12 -18.66 -0.38
N GLY A 274 11.78 -18.29 0.72
CA GLY A 274 12.62 -19.21 1.48
C GLY A 274 11.76 -20.32 2.10
N THR A 275 10.60 -19.96 2.65
CA THR A 275 9.57 -20.92 3.07
C THR A 275 8.17 -20.43 2.76
N ARG A 276 7.25 -21.36 2.49
CA ARG A 276 5.81 -21.08 2.33
C ARG A 276 4.97 -22.21 2.90
N PHE A 277 3.98 -21.83 3.70
CA PHE A 277 3.03 -22.75 4.32
C PHE A 277 1.60 -22.31 4.01
N ILE A 278 0.82 -23.22 3.40
CA ILE A 278 -0.56 -22.98 2.97
C ILE A 278 -1.44 -24.11 3.51
N HIS A 279 -2.47 -23.75 4.28
CA HIS A 279 -3.35 -24.69 4.99
C HIS A 279 -2.55 -25.78 5.76
N SER A 280 -1.46 -25.39 6.41
CA SER A 280 -0.47 -26.29 7.00
C SER A 280 -0.38 -26.13 8.52
N ASN A 281 -0.14 -27.25 9.21
CA ASN A 281 0.14 -27.29 10.66
C ASN A 281 1.60 -27.74 10.93
N ALA A 282 2.53 -27.32 10.07
CA ALA A 282 3.95 -27.61 10.19
C ALA A 282 4.55 -27.23 11.56
N ILE A 283 5.60 -27.94 11.97
CA ILE A 283 6.40 -27.59 13.16
C ILE A 283 7.66 -26.90 12.66
N LEU A 284 7.83 -25.61 12.97
CA LEU A 284 8.91 -24.77 12.44
C LEU A 284 9.86 -24.33 13.56
N ASN A 285 11.07 -24.86 13.65
CA ASN A 285 12.01 -24.46 14.72
C ASN A 285 13.46 -24.23 14.25
N ASN A 286 14.09 -23.17 14.75
CA ASN A 286 15.52 -22.88 14.56
C ASN A 286 15.97 -22.76 13.08
N ASN A 287 15.06 -22.44 12.15
CA ASN A 287 15.45 -22.27 10.74
C ASN A 287 16.08 -20.90 10.52
N THR A 288 17.10 -20.82 9.66
CA THR A 288 17.77 -19.58 9.27
C THR A 288 17.54 -19.29 7.80
N LEU A 289 16.94 -18.14 7.51
CA LEU A 289 16.55 -17.70 6.17
C LEU A 289 17.28 -16.39 5.85
N VAL A 290 18.08 -16.35 4.77
CA VAL A 290 18.91 -15.17 4.46
C VAL A 290 18.90 -14.86 2.96
N TYR A 291 18.81 -13.59 2.57
CA TYR A 291 18.84 -13.14 1.17
C TYR A 291 17.73 -13.69 0.24
N ASN A 292 16.73 -14.37 0.77
CA ASN A 292 15.56 -14.80 -0.01
C ASN A 292 14.68 -13.59 -0.34
N ASN A 293 14.06 -13.54 -1.53
CA ASN A 293 13.18 -12.46 -1.98
C ASN A 293 11.93 -12.29 -1.08
N VAL A 294 11.41 -13.40 -0.55
CA VAL A 294 10.55 -13.46 0.62
C VAL A 294 11.16 -14.45 1.60
N GLY A 295 11.27 -14.10 2.89
CA GLY A 295 11.72 -15.02 3.92
C GLY A 295 10.72 -16.12 4.16
N MET A 296 9.65 -15.79 4.88
CA MET A 296 8.64 -16.76 5.32
C MET A 296 7.22 -16.28 4.97
N ASP A 297 6.53 -17.07 4.16
CA ASP A 297 5.13 -16.87 3.76
C ASP A 297 4.21 -17.77 4.60
N ILE A 298 3.49 -17.16 5.55
CA ILE A 298 2.50 -17.82 6.41
C ILE A 298 1.13 -17.24 6.07
N ASP A 299 0.31 -18.03 5.37
CA ASP A 299 -1.03 -17.61 5.02
C ASP A 299 -1.94 -17.48 6.25
N TYR A 300 -3.05 -16.76 6.09
CA TYR A 300 -3.98 -16.50 7.20
C TYR A 300 -4.60 -17.79 7.77
N GLU A 301 -4.74 -18.86 6.98
CA GLU A 301 -5.25 -20.14 7.46
C GLU A 301 -4.19 -20.91 8.28
N SER A 302 -2.91 -20.76 7.97
CA SER A 302 -1.78 -21.34 8.71
C SER A 302 -1.30 -20.45 9.88
N LYS A 303 -2.05 -19.42 10.30
CA LYS A 303 -1.64 -18.53 11.40
C LYS A 303 -1.37 -19.24 12.73
N ASN A 304 -1.94 -20.41 12.95
CA ASN A 304 -1.74 -21.21 14.17
C ASN A 304 -0.29 -21.74 14.31
N LEU A 305 0.49 -21.76 13.22
CA LEU A 305 1.94 -22.06 13.25
C LEU A 305 2.69 -21.12 14.20
N LEU A 306 2.24 -19.87 14.29
CA LEU A 306 2.90 -18.78 15.02
C LEU A 306 2.94 -19.02 16.54
N ASP A 307 2.00 -19.80 17.08
CA ASP A 307 1.90 -20.11 18.52
C ASP A 307 2.91 -21.18 18.98
N THR A 308 3.38 -22.05 18.07
CA THR A 308 4.21 -23.22 18.40
C THR A 308 5.65 -23.12 17.90
N MET A 309 5.89 -22.32 16.86
CA MET A 309 7.21 -22.16 16.24
C MET A 309 8.19 -21.34 17.10
N GLN A 310 9.50 -21.61 16.97
CA GLN A 310 10.54 -20.94 17.76
C GLN A 310 11.81 -20.64 16.95
N ASN A 311 12.45 -19.50 17.21
CA ASN A 311 13.78 -19.13 16.70
C ASN A 311 13.93 -19.21 15.17
N ASN A 312 12.88 -18.92 14.40
CA ASN A 312 12.99 -18.89 12.93
C ASN A 312 13.44 -17.48 12.51
N LEU A 313 14.70 -17.36 12.11
CA LEU A 313 15.34 -16.08 11.83
C LEU A 313 15.29 -15.78 10.33
N VAL A 314 14.69 -14.65 9.95
CA VAL A 314 14.78 -14.10 8.60
C VAL A 314 15.68 -12.87 8.62
N ASN A 315 16.80 -12.91 7.89
CA ASN A 315 17.83 -11.86 7.88
C ASN A 315 18.30 -11.44 9.30
N GLY A 316 18.18 -12.33 10.29
CA GLY A 316 18.53 -12.09 11.70
C GLY A 316 17.40 -11.65 12.62
N ILE A 317 16.18 -11.42 12.10
CA ILE A 317 14.99 -11.04 12.88
C ILE A 317 14.16 -12.31 13.16
N ASP A 318 13.71 -12.54 14.41
CA ASP A 318 12.74 -13.60 14.71
C ASP A 318 11.43 -13.25 14.03
N ILE A 319 10.96 -14.15 13.15
CA ILE A 319 9.73 -13.95 12.39
C ILE A 319 8.51 -13.71 13.30
N ARG A 320 8.52 -14.15 14.56
CA ARG A 320 7.45 -13.85 15.53
C ARG A 320 7.35 -12.37 15.89
N ASP A 321 8.43 -11.61 15.81
CA ASP A 321 8.41 -10.16 16.03
C ASP A 321 7.65 -9.42 14.93
N CYS A 322 7.43 -10.08 13.77
CA CYS A 322 6.63 -9.57 12.66
C CYS A 322 5.13 -9.90 12.75
N PHE A 323 4.69 -10.89 13.55
CA PHE A 323 3.30 -11.37 13.52
C PHE A 323 2.59 -11.26 14.87
N PHE A 324 1.38 -10.69 14.86
CA PHE A 324 0.50 -10.56 16.01
C PHE A 324 -0.85 -11.21 15.70
N VAL A 325 -1.18 -12.27 16.42
CA VAL A 325 -2.45 -13.03 16.26
C VAL A 325 -3.33 -12.88 17.49
N GLY A 326 -4.61 -12.56 17.28
CA GLY A 326 -5.66 -12.56 18.32
C GLY A 326 -5.45 -11.59 19.48
N LYS A 327 -4.46 -10.68 19.39
CA LYS A 327 -4.09 -9.75 20.47
C LYS A 327 -5.19 -8.71 20.67
N LYS A 328 -5.39 -8.28 21.91
CA LYS A 328 -6.40 -7.28 22.29
C LYS A 328 -5.77 -6.23 23.18
N ASP A 329 -6.09 -4.96 22.92
CA ASP A 329 -5.71 -3.80 23.75
C ASP A 329 -4.19 -3.70 24.00
N MET A 330 -3.40 -4.14 23.02
CA MET A 330 -1.94 -4.23 23.09
C MET A 330 -1.27 -2.97 22.51
N VAL A 331 -0.18 -2.53 23.15
CA VAL A 331 0.69 -1.46 22.65
C VAL A 331 2.00 -2.08 22.14
N ILE A 332 2.38 -1.71 20.92
CA ILE A 332 3.67 -1.97 20.27
C ILE A 332 4.41 -0.63 20.28
N ASP A 333 5.35 -0.46 21.21
CA ASP A 333 6.07 0.81 21.43
C ASP A 333 7.55 0.67 21.09
N GLY A 334 8.13 1.66 20.41
CA GLY A 334 9.57 1.72 20.10
C GLY A 334 10.08 0.63 19.16
N LEU A 335 9.20 -0.05 18.41
CA LEU A 335 9.59 -1.14 17.51
C LEU A 335 10.48 -0.61 16.38
N PHE A 336 11.64 -1.25 16.18
CA PHE A 336 12.53 -0.99 15.04
C PHE A 336 12.59 -2.23 14.15
N ILE A 337 12.19 -2.10 12.89
CA ILE A 337 12.35 -3.14 11.85
C ILE A 337 12.96 -2.51 10.60
N ASP A 338 14.11 -3.03 10.17
CA ASP A 338 14.66 -2.85 8.82
C ASP A 338 14.51 -4.19 8.09
N SER A 339 13.62 -4.28 7.11
CA SER A 339 13.40 -5.54 6.39
C SER A 339 14.47 -5.78 5.31
N GLY A 340 15.29 -4.77 4.99
CA GLY A 340 16.32 -4.80 3.94
C GLY A 340 15.79 -4.65 2.51
N TRP A 341 14.48 -4.69 2.30
CA TRP A 341 13.84 -4.56 0.99
C TRP A 341 14.26 -3.27 0.26
N SER A 342 14.57 -3.38 -1.03
CA SER A 342 15.08 -2.29 -1.90
C SER A 342 16.48 -1.72 -1.55
N LYS A 343 17.15 -2.21 -0.52
CA LYS A 343 18.50 -1.76 -0.09
C LYS A 343 19.60 -2.68 -0.64
N GLY A 344 19.85 -2.63 -1.94
CA GLY A 344 20.96 -3.38 -2.58
C GLY A 344 20.80 -4.91 -2.61
N TYR A 345 19.54 -5.40 -2.54
CA TYR A 345 19.10 -6.80 -2.47
C TYR A 345 19.20 -7.50 -1.10
N TYR A 346 18.16 -7.27 -0.30
CA TYR A 346 17.62 -8.23 0.67
C TYR A 346 16.11 -8.30 0.43
N GLY A 347 15.49 -9.47 0.54
CA GLY A 347 14.05 -9.61 0.34
C GLY A 347 13.19 -9.28 1.56
N SER A 348 11.87 -9.41 1.40
CA SER A 348 10.90 -9.09 2.45
C SER A 348 10.95 -10.14 3.57
N LEU A 349 10.86 -9.73 4.84
CA LEU A 349 10.83 -10.69 5.97
C LEU A 349 9.67 -11.69 5.84
N THR A 350 8.49 -11.17 5.48
CA THR A 350 7.24 -11.92 5.30
C THR A 350 6.64 -11.60 3.93
N ALA A 351 5.68 -12.41 3.45
CA ALA A 351 4.96 -12.09 2.21
C ALA A 351 3.90 -10.98 2.39
N GLN A 352 3.38 -10.83 3.61
CA GLN A 352 2.22 -10.01 3.97
C GLN A 352 2.64 -8.58 4.33
N GLY A 353 3.54 -8.43 5.30
CA GLY A 353 4.05 -7.17 5.81
C GLY A 353 5.01 -7.34 6.99
N SER A 354 5.88 -6.36 7.21
CA SER A 354 6.88 -6.40 8.28
C SER A 354 6.30 -6.35 9.70
N VAL A 355 5.09 -5.80 9.84
CA VAL A 355 4.20 -5.96 11.00
C VAL A 355 2.86 -6.48 10.46
N THR A 356 2.45 -7.66 10.89
CA THR A 356 1.26 -8.36 10.39
C THR A 356 0.28 -8.60 11.53
N LEU A 357 -0.94 -8.06 11.40
CA LEU A 357 -2.01 -8.15 12.39
C LEU A 357 -3.12 -9.09 11.88
N TYR A 358 -3.31 -10.22 12.56
CA TYR A 358 -4.36 -11.20 12.29
C TYR A 358 -5.34 -11.25 13.48
N ASP A 359 -6.64 -11.03 13.23
CA ASP A 359 -7.73 -11.10 14.21
C ASP A 359 -7.52 -10.27 15.50
N CYS A 360 -6.76 -9.17 15.38
CA CYS A 360 -6.35 -8.32 16.50
C CYS A 360 -7.34 -7.18 16.76
N LYS A 361 -7.48 -6.73 18.00
CA LYS A 361 -8.42 -5.66 18.37
C LYS A 361 -7.75 -4.55 19.19
N ASN A 362 -7.98 -3.30 18.81
CA ASN A 362 -7.50 -2.11 19.51
C ASN A 362 -5.98 -2.12 19.75
N ILE A 363 -5.21 -2.49 18.73
CA ILE A 363 -3.74 -2.45 18.77
C ILE A 363 -3.26 -1.00 18.62
N THR A 364 -2.26 -0.59 19.38
CA THR A 364 -1.61 0.72 19.22
C THR A 364 -0.15 0.52 18.84
N ILE A 365 0.24 0.92 17.62
CA ILE A 365 1.63 0.99 17.20
C ILE A 365 2.10 2.43 17.45
N GLN A 366 3.16 2.62 18.23
CA GLN A 366 3.65 3.95 18.57
C GLN A 366 5.18 4.06 18.61
N ASN A 367 5.67 5.28 18.35
CA ASN A 367 7.09 5.67 18.43
C ASN A 367 8.05 4.73 17.66
N SER A 368 7.53 4.05 16.62
CA SER A 368 8.20 2.96 15.94
C SER A 368 8.88 3.42 14.65
N THR A 369 9.82 2.64 14.13
CA THR A 369 10.51 2.89 12.85
C THR A 369 10.51 1.61 12.04
N ILE A 370 9.80 1.59 10.92
CA ILE A 370 9.63 0.42 10.06
C ILE A 370 10.07 0.82 8.64
N ILE A 371 11.23 0.32 8.22
CA ILE A 371 11.93 0.83 7.03
C ILE A 371 12.34 -0.29 6.07
N HIS A 372 12.57 0.08 4.80
CA HIS A 372 12.98 -0.83 3.73
C HIS A 372 12.04 -2.03 3.66
N THR A 373 10.78 -1.79 3.32
CA THR A 373 9.72 -2.81 3.32
C THR A 373 9.03 -2.89 1.97
N ARG A 374 8.43 -4.05 1.64
CA ARG A 374 7.45 -4.09 0.56
C ARG A 374 6.14 -3.45 1.04
N SER A 375 5.52 -4.09 2.03
CA SER A 375 4.42 -3.52 2.82
C SER A 375 4.87 -3.42 4.28
N ALA A 376 4.70 -2.26 4.92
CA ALA A 376 5.16 -2.09 6.30
C ALA A 376 4.20 -2.72 7.32
N VAL A 377 2.95 -2.24 7.39
CA VAL A 377 1.88 -2.85 8.20
C VAL A 377 0.88 -3.57 7.29
N PHE A 378 0.63 -4.84 7.56
CA PHE A 378 -0.48 -5.62 7.02
C PHE A 378 -1.51 -5.88 8.13
N ALA A 379 -2.80 -5.78 7.82
CA ALA A 379 -3.86 -6.13 8.75
C ALA A 379 -5.01 -6.84 8.04
N THR A 380 -5.46 -7.97 8.59
CA THR A 380 -6.73 -8.63 8.20
C THR A 380 -7.58 -8.89 9.44
N ASN A 381 -8.89 -8.68 9.32
CA ASN A 381 -9.88 -8.77 10.42
C ASN A 381 -9.46 -8.05 11.73
N SER A 382 -8.64 -6.99 11.61
CA SER A 382 -7.95 -6.38 12.74
C SER A 382 -8.27 -4.89 12.91
N THR A 383 -8.27 -4.39 14.14
CA THR A 383 -8.42 -2.94 14.43
C THR A 383 -7.21 -2.36 15.15
N PHE A 384 -6.67 -1.25 14.63
CA PHE A 384 -5.41 -0.67 15.15
C PHE A 384 -5.31 0.85 14.98
N LYS A 385 -4.33 1.44 15.68
CA LYS A 385 -3.98 2.86 15.62
C LYS A 385 -2.46 3.03 15.50
N ILE A 386 -2.02 4.06 14.78
CA ILE A 386 -0.60 4.39 14.59
C ILE A 386 -0.31 5.82 15.07
N TYR A 387 0.68 5.97 15.95
CA TYR A 387 1.15 7.25 16.49
C TYR A 387 2.66 7.40 16.31
N ASN A 388 3.15 8.61 16.03
CA ASN A 388 4.58 8.97 15.98
C ASN A 388 5.49 7.94 15.30
N THR A 389 5.01 7.24 14.27
CA THR A 389 5.70 6.11 13.64
C THR A 389 6.25 6.54 12.29
N ARG A 390 7.50 6.16 12.01
CA ARG A 390 8.24 6.52 10.79
C ARG A 390 8.29 5.33 9.85
N PHE A 391 7.76 5.53 8.64
CA PHE A 391 7.88 4.59 7.53
C PHE A 391 8.78 5.15 6.44
N GLU A 392 9.76 4.38 5.98
CA GLU A 392 10.64 4.79 4.87
C GLU A 392 10.89 3.63 3.92
N ASN A 393 11.00 3.93 2.62
CA ASN A 393 11.25 2.94 1.57
C ASN A 393 10.25 1.77 1.59
N SER A 394 8.97 2.06 1.88
CA SER A 394 7.85 1.13 1.75
C SER A 394 7.35 1.09 0.31
N THR A 395 7.86 0.15 -0.50
CA THR A 395 7.75 0.24 -1.97
C THR A 395 6.38 -0.15 -2.54
N ARG A 396 5.53 -0.83 -1.76
CA ARG A 396 4.13 -1.14 -2.12
C ARG A 396 3.15 -0.32 -1.28
N SER A 397 3.33 -0.27 0.03
CA SER A 397 2.42 0.41 0.95
C SER A 397 2.99 0.60 2.35
N GLN A 398 2.65 1.69 3.02
CA GLN A 398 2.84 1.82 4.47
C GLN A 398 1.82 0.97 5.24
N VAL A 399 0.57 0.94 4.78
CA VAL A 399 -0.51 0.13 5.36
C VAL A 399 -1.24 -0.64 4.26
N TYR A 400 -1.52 -1.92 4.48
CA TYR A 400 -2.36 -2.75 3.62
C TYR A 400 -3.44 -3.44 4.45
N LEU A 401 -4.71 -3.20 4.11
CA LEU A 401 -5.88 -3.74 4.81
C LEU A 401 -6.61 -4.80 3.96
N GLU A 402 -6.96 -5.93 4.58
CA GLU A 402 -7.79 -6.98 3.97
C GLU A 402 -8.98 -7.41 4.87
N ALA A 403 -9.96 -8.07 4.24
CA ALA A 403 -11.23 -8.49 4.84
C ALA A 403 -11.97 -7.35 5.56
N ASN A 404 -12.02 -7.38 6.90
CA ASN A 404 -12.72 -6.41 7.75
C ASN A 404 -11.76 -5.55 8.58
N ALA A 405 -10.52 -5.36 8.14
CA ALA A 405 -9.53 -4.60 8.88
C ALA A 405 -9.80 -3.09 8.84
N THR A 406 -9.63 -2.42 9.98
CA THR A 406 -9.75 -0.96 10.07
C THR A 406 -8.58 -0.37 10.85
N GLY A 407 -8.14 0.82 10.45
CA GLY A 407 -7.00 1.48 11.07
C GLY A 407 -7.16 2.99 11.18
N ALA A 408 -6.44 3.60 12.11
CA ALA A 408 -6.28 5.05 12.16
C ALA A 408 -4.81 5.45 12.34
N SER A 409 -4.39 6.59 11.78
CA SER A 409 -3.09 7.19 12.07
C SER A 409 -3.23 8.62 12.57
N PHE A 410 -2.36 9.01 13.50
CA PHE A 410 -2.29 10.34 14.08
C PHE A 410 -0.94 11.00 13.76
N ASN A 411 -0.86 12.32 13.92
CA ASN A 411 0.39 13.11 13.78
C ASN A 411 1.12 12.88 12.43
N ARG A 412 0.39 12.63 11.34
CA ARG A 412 0.93 12.31 10.01
C ARG A 412 1.85 11.08 9.96
N SER A 413 1.63 10.10 10.84
CA SER A 413 2.42 8.85 10.88
C SER A 413 2.24 7.97 9.63
N VAL A 414 1.19 8.18 8.84
CA VAL A 414 0.93 7.45 7.59
C VAL A 414 0.53 8.45 6.50
N ASP A 415 1.09 8.27 5.31
CA ASP A 415 0.65 8.92 4.08
C ASP A 415 -0.63 8.22 3.57
N PRO A 416 -1.79 8.91 3.48
CA PRO A 416 -3.03 8.34 2.97
C PRO A 416 -2.90 7.71 1.57
N THR A 417 -1.98 8.20 0.74
CA THR A 417 -1.76 7.69 -0.62
C THR A 417 -0.93 6.40 -0.65
N ALA A 418 -0.23 6.08 0.44
CA ALA A 418 0.52 4.85 0.63
C ALA A 418 -0.28 3.76 1.38
N VAL A 419 -1.59 3.94 1.51
CA VAL A 419 -2.52 2.95 2.08
C VAL A 419 -3.19 2.17 0.94
N ILE A 420 -3.14 0.84 1.01
CA ILE A 420 -3.87 -0.05 0.10
C ILE A 420 -5.07 -0.67 0.81
N ILE A 421 -6.20 -0.67 0.13
CA ILE A 421 -7.42 -1.36 0.54
C ILE A 421 -7.63 -2.57 -0.38
N GLY A 422 -7.60 -3.77 0.19
CA GLY A 422 -7.75 -5.05 -0.52
C GLY A 422 -9.02 -5.82 -0.19
N GLY A 423 -9.83 -5.35 0.76
CA GLY A 423 -11.12 -5.97 1.13
C GLY A 423 -12.25 -4.94 1.25
N ASP A 424 -13.45 -5.34 0.85
CA ASP A 424 -14.62 -4.48 0.67
C ASP A 424 -15.09 -3.75 1.95
N ASN A 425 -14.80 -4.31 3.13
CA ASN A 425 -15.18 -3.76 4.44
C ASN A 425 -14.01 -3.05 5.17
N CYS A 426 -12.94 -2.73 4.46
CA CYS A 426 -11.75 -2.10 5.05
C CYS A 426 -11.81 -0.57 5.02
N LEU A 427 -11.30 0.06 6.08
CA LEU A 427 -11.30 1.52 6.23
C LEU A 427 -10.04 2.00 6.96
N PHE A 428 -9.33 2.98 6.39
CA PHE A 428 -8.27 3.69 7.10
C PHE A 428 -8.63 5.16 7.29
N GLN A 429 -8.33 5.74 8.45
CA GLN A 429 -8.58 7.15 8.74
C GLN A 429 -7.33 7.86 9.23
N THR A 430 -7.03 9.03 8.67
CA THR A 430 -5.95 9.88 9.16
C THR A 430 -6.51 11.03 9.98
N PHE A 431 -5.84 11.32 11.09
CA PHE A 431 -6.16 12.40 12.00
C PHE A 431 -4.92 13.29 12.17
N ASP A 432 -5.13 14.60 12.24
CA ASP A 432 -4.07 15.57 12.47
C ASP A 432 -4.54 16.63 13.48
N ASN A 433 -3.58 17.39 13.97
CA ASN A 433 -3.80 18.43 14.97
C ASN A 433 -4.20 19.74 14.29
N PHE A 434 -5.26 20.34 14.80
CA PHE A 434 -5.82 21.60 14.32
C PHE A 434 -6.00 22.60 15.48
N ARG A 435 -5.91 23.90 15.17
CA ARG A 435 -6.15 24.99 16.13
C ARG A 435 -6.96 26.11 15.48
N VAL A 436 -7.75 26.79 16.29
CA VAL A 436 -8.41 28.03 15.93
C VAL A 436 -7.94 29.13 16.88
N THR A 437 -7.63 30.28 16.31
CA THR A 437 -7.22 31.50 17.00
C THR A 437 -8.25 32.58 16.70
N VAL A 438 -8.66 33.35 17.70
CA VAL A 438 -9.69 34.38 17.58
C VAL A 438 -9.17 35.67 18.22
N GLU A 439 -9.11 36.72 17.43
CA GLU A 439 -8.48 38.01 17.75
C GLU A 439 -9.44 39.15 17.37
N ASP A 440 -9.35 40.27 18.09
CA ASP A 440 -10.10 41.48 17.76
C ASP A 440 -9.48 42.23 16.58
N TYR A 441 -10.11 43.33 16.17
CA TYR A 441 -9.64 44.18 15.07
C TYR A 441 -8.20 44.70 15.25
N TYR A 442 -7.73 44.84 16.49
CA TYR A 442 -6.38 45.30 16.81
C TYR A 442 -5.36 44.14 16.94
N GLY A 443 -5.81 42.89 16.80
CA GLY A 443 -5.00 41.69 16.99
C GLY A 443 -4.89 41.25 18.46
N GLU A 444 -5.71 41.80 19.36
CA GLU A 444 -5.72 41.37 20.77
C GLU A 444 -6.57 40.10 20.94
N PRO A 445 -6.18 39.13 21.79
CA PRO A 445 -6.82 37.82 21.79
C PRO A 445 -8.20 37.81 22.48
N ILE A 446 -9.21 37.26 21.80
CA ILE A 446 -10.59 37.22 22.31
C ILE A 446 -10.79 35.99 23.20
N LEU A 447 -10.95 36.22 24.51
CA LEU A 447 -11.33 35.20 25.50
C LEU A 447 -12.80 34.77 25.32
N GLY A 448 -13.05 33.46 25.38
CA GLY A 448 -14.41 32.92 25.53
C GLY A 448 -15.23 32.82 24.25
N ALA A 449 -14.65 33.14 23.09
CA ALA A 449 -15.30 32.97 21.81
C ALA A 449 -15.61 31.49 21.56
N ARG A 450 -16.88 31.17 21.24
CA ARG A 450 -17.32 29.79 21.01
C ARG A 450 -16.94 29.37 19.60
N VAL A 451 -16.11 28.35 19.49
CA VAL A 451 -15.62 27.76 18.25
C VAL A 451 -16.33 26.43 18.02
N ILE A 452 -17.02 26.30 16.89
CA ILE A 452 -17.70 25.08 16.47
C ILE A 452 -17.01 24.55 15.21
N VAL A 453 -16.46 23.34 15.28
CA VAL A 453 -15.80 22.65 14.16
C VAL A 453 -16.69 21.52 13.66
N ARG A 454 -16.99 21.50 12.36
CA ARG A 454 -17.90 20.54 11.73
C ARG A 454 -17.24 19.82 10.56
N GLU A 455 -17.55 18.54 10.39
CA GLU A 455 -17.43 17.84 9.09
C GLU A 455 -18.84 17.74 8.49
N ASN A 456 -19.08 18.41 7.36
CA ASN A 456 -20.43 18.60 6.81
C ASN A 456 -21.40 19.19 7.87
N GLN A 457 -22.34 18.37 8.36
CA GLN A 457 -23.32 18.74 9.40
C GLN A 457 -22.96 18.18 10.78
N LEU A 458 -21.98 17.28 10.88
CA LEU A 458 -21.56 16.66 12.13
C LEU A 458 -20.65 17.61 12.91
N VAL A 459 -21.07 18.01 14.11
CA VAL A 459 -20.20 18.73 15.06
C VAL A 459 -19.13 17.76 15.57
N LEU A 460 -17.87 18.11 15.35
CA LEU A 460 -16.70 17.38 15.86
C LEU A 460 -16.23 17.97 17.20
N HIS A 461 -16.21 19.31 17.30
CA HIS A 461 -15.81 20.06 18.49
C HIS A 461 -16.71 21.28 18.68
N ASP A 462 -17.03 21.62 19.93
CA ASP A 462 -17.82 22.79 20.35
C ASP A 462 -17.28 23.22 21.73
N LEU A 463 -16.58 24.35 21.76
CA LEU A 463 -15.72 24.76 22.88
C LEU A 463 -15.40 26.25 22.81
N THR A 464 -14.70 26.80 23.81
CA THR A 464 -14.34 28.23 23.85
C THR A 464 -12.83 28.47 23.81
N THR A 465 -12.45 29.66 23.34
CA THR A 465 -11.05 30.15 23.39
C THR A 465 -10.61 30.50 24.82
N ASN A 466 -9.31 30.40 25.07
CA ASN A 466 -8.68 30.76 26.35
C ASN A 466 -8.25 32.25 26.39
N LEU A 467 -7.52 32.65 27.44
CA LEU A 467 -6.99 34.02 27.63
C LEU A 467 -6.00 34.49 26.54
N SER A 468 -5.53 33.59 25.69
CA SER A 468 -4.67 33.89 24.54
C SER A 468 -5.43 33.75 23.22
N GLY A 469 -6.77 33.80 23.24
CA GLY A 469 -7.60 33.74 22.02
C GLY A 469 -7.60 32.40 21.30
N ILE A 470 -6.94 31.38 21.85
CA ILE A 470 -6.76 30.09 21.16
C ILE A 470 -7.60 28.97 21.75
N THR A 471 -7.96 28.01 20.89
CA THR A 471 -8.50 26.71 21.30
C THR A 471 -7.40 25.78 21.83
N PRO A 472 -7.76 24.75 22.63
CA PRO A 472 -6.88 23.58 22.78
C PRO A 472 -6.58 22.94 21.41
N ILE A 473 -5.58 22.06 21.36
CA ILE A 473 -5.30 21.28 20.14
C ILE A 473 -6.48 20.35 19.86
N LEU A 474 -7.10 20.51 18.69
CA LEU A 474 -8.24 19.74 18.24
C LEU A 474 -7.74 18.60 17.37
N VAL A 475 -8.03 17.35 17.78
CA VAL A 475 -7.77 16.19 16.93
C VAL A 475 -8.97 16.01 16.00
N VAL A 476 -8.72 16.09 14.70
CA VAL A 476 -9.75 16.10 13.66
C VAL A 476 -9.35 15.16 12.52
N LYS A 477 -10.35 14.56 11.88
CA LYS A 477 -10.15 13.64 10.75
C LYS A 477 -9.77 14.45 9.50
N ASP A 478 -8.69 14.07 8.85
CA ASP A 478 -8.15 14.74 7.66
C ASP A 478 -8.51 13.98 6.37
N ARG A 479 -8.24 12.68 6.29
CA ARG A 479 -8.60 11.82 5.16
C ARG A 479 -9.19 10.49 5.63
N THR A 480 -10.03 9.92 4.76
CA THR A 480 -10.49 8.53 4.84
C THR A 480 -9.99 7.80 3.59
N VAL A 481 -9.51 6.57 3.74
CA VAL A 481 -9.12 5.70 2.61
C VAL A 481 -10.03 4.47 2.62
N SER A 482 -10.70 4.22 1.50
CA SER A 482 -11.51 3.02 1.26
C SER A 482 -11.21 2.43 -0.12
N ASP A 483 -11.95 1.39 -0.50
CA ASP A 483 -12.05 0.84 -1.87
C ASP A 483 -12.19 1.90 -2.98
N SER A 484 -12.87 3.01 -2.67
CA SER A 484 -13.16 4.15 -3.53
C SER A 484 -11.99 5.15 -3.62
N GLY A 485 -10.88 4.88 -2.93
CA GLY A 485 -9.67 5.71 -2.91
C GLY A 485 -9.58 6.62 -1.69
N VAL A 486 -8.79 7.70 -1.82
CA VAL A 486 -8.56 8.68 -0.75
C VAL A 486 -9.64 9.77 -0.81
N ILE A 487 -10.52 9.77 0.19
CA ILE A 487 -11.62 10.71 0.36
C ILE A 487 -11.18 11.81 1.34
N SER A 488 -11.42 13.07 0.97
CA SER A 488 -11.11 14.22 1.82
C SER A 488 -12.22 14.55 2.81
N SER A 489 -11.83 14.96 4.02
CA SER A 489 -12.72 15.42 5.09
C SER A 489 -12.55 16.93 5.30
N PRO A 490 -13.14 17.78 4.44
CA PRO A 490 -13.10 19.22 4.64
C PRO A 490 -13.88 19.61 5.91
N LEU A 491 -13.31 20.55 6.67
CA LEU A 491 -13.93 21.12 7.85
C LEU A 491 -14.59 22.45 7.52
N ASN A 492 -15.67 22.73 8.25
CA ASN A 492 -16.27 24.05 8.39
C ASN A 492 -16.06 24.51 9.83
N VAL A 493 -15.61 25.74 10.04
CA VAL A 493 -15.42 26.31 11.37
C VAL A 493 -16.21 27.59 11.50
N GLU A 494 -16.92 27.71 12.61
CA GLU A 494 -17.83 28.79 12.96
C GLU A 494 -17.37 29.40 14.29
N VAL A 495 -17.32 30.72 14.40
CA VAL A 495 -17.02 31.44 15.65
C VAL A 495 -18.21 32.30 16.06
N LEU A 496 -18.62 32.17 17.32
CA LEU A 496 -19.77 32.87 17.90
C LEU A 496 -19.36 33.56 19.19
N ILE A 497 -19.48 34.89 19.23
CA ILE A 497 -19.35 35.72 20.43
C ILE A 497 -20.11 37.03 20.22
N ASP A 498 -20.77 37.54 21.26
CA ASP A 498 -21.54 38.77 21.18
C ASP A 498 -20.63 39.99 21.03
N GLY A 499 -20.95 40.90 20.10
CA GLY A 499 -20.26 42.17 19.91
C GLY A 499 -19.08 42.17 18.93
N TYR A 500 -18.79 41.05 18.26
CA TYR A 500 -17.74 40.94 17.25
C TYR A 500 -18.30 40.40 15.92
N ASN A 501 -17.69 40.79 14.79
CA ASN A 501 -18.12 40.44 13.44
C ASN A 501 -16.97 39.76 12.69
N PHE A 502 -17.21 38.58 12.10
CA PHE A 502 -16.19 37.86 11.33
C PHE A 502 -16.71 37.52 9.93
N GLU A 503 -15.89 37.71 8.89
CA GLU A 503 -16.18 37.29 7.52
C GLU A 503 -14.92 36.73 6.85
N PRO A 504 -14.96 35.53 6.22
CA PRO A 504 -16.10 34.60 6.15
C PRO A 504 -16.33 33.84 7.46
N ASN A 505 -17.58 33.77 7.90
CA ASN A 505 -17.98 32.97 9.06
C ASN A 505 -19.32 32.24 8.77
N PRO A 506 -19.31 30.90 8.64
CA PRO A 506 -18.19 29.99 8.85
C PRO A 506 -17.14 30.03 7.73
N ILE A 507 -15.87 29.80 8.08
CA ILE A 507 -14.84 29.42 7.12
C ILE A 507 -15.10 27.97 6.70
N THR A 508 -15.23 27.71 5.40
CA THR A 508 -15.58 26.39 4.85
C THR A 508 -14.48 25.81 3.97
N GLY A 509 -14.49 24.49 3.78
CA GLY A 509 -13.55 23.81 2.88
C GLY A 509 -12.11 23.68 3.41
N ILE A 510 -11.93 23.70 4.73
CA ILE A 510 -10.61 23.63 5.38
C ILE A 510 -10.08 22.20 5.34
N TYR A 511 -8.89 21.98 4.79
CA TYR A 511 -8.19 20.69 4.83
C TYR A 511 -7.03 20.73 5.82
N VAL A 512 -7.09 19.91 6.87
CA VAL A 512 -6.17 19.98 8.02
C VAL A 512 -4.71 19.68 7.64
N ASN A 513 -4.49 18.82 6.66
CA ASN A 513 -3.14 18.57 6.14
C ASN A 513 -2.46 19.83 5.55
N GLN A 514 -3.25 20.75 4.98
CA GLN A 514 -2.79 22.03 4.42
C GLN A 514 -2.81 23.13 5.48
N THR A 515 -3.86 23.19 6.28
CA THR A 515 -4.19 24.30 7.19
C THR A 515 -4.32 23.78 8.61
N ARG A 516 -3.20 23.79 9.36
CA ARG A 516 -3.13 23.35 10.76
C ARG A 516 -3.71 24.35 11.76
N GLU A 517 -3.78 25.61 11.37
CA GLU A 517 -4.27 26.71 12.19
C GLU A 517 -5.05 27.66 11.29
N ILE A 518 -6.16 28.18 11.81
CA ILE A 518 -6.91 29.27 11.20
C ILE A 518 -7.09 30.38 12.23
N SER A 519 -7.12 31.62 11.75
CA SER A 519 -7.44 32.79 12.56
C SER A 519 -8.77 33.38 12.12
N PHE A 520 -9.58 33.77 13.10
CA PHE A 520 -10.71 34.68 12.93
C PHE A 520 -10.29 36.02 13.53
N THR A 521 -10.22 37.05 12.69
CA THR A 521 -9.97 38.43 13.11
C THR A 521 -11.26 39.21 12.96
N ASP A 522 -11.67 39.88 14.02
CA ASP A 522 -12.85 40.75 14.00
C ASP A 522 -12.69 41.87 12.97
N LEU A 523 -13.77 42.16 12.24
CA LEU A 523 -13.86 43.29 11.32
C LEU A 523 -14.04 44.61 12.06
N GLY A 524 -14.48 44.55 13.33
CA GLY A 524 -14.80 45.69 14.17
C GLY A 524 -16.12 46.33 13.76
N ASP A 525 -16.16 47.67 13.74
CA ASP A 525 -17.37 48.37 13.33
C ASP A 525 -17.52 48.37 11.80
N ILE A 526 -18.64 47.79 11.36
CA ILE A 526 -19.04 47.61 9.97
C ILE A 526 -20.42 48.22 9.69
N PHE A 527 -21.00 48.95 10.65
CA PHE A 527 -22.34 49.50 10.55
C PHE A 527 -22.30 50.94 10.04
N PRO A 528 -23.03 51.29 8.97
CA PRO A 528 -23.11 52.66 8.49
C PRO A 528 -23.66 53.65 9.53
N PRO A 529 -23.01 54.82 9.72
CA PRO A 529 -23.52 55.87 10.58
C PRO A 529 -24.86 56.44 10.08
N THR A 530 -25.70 56.82 11.04
CA THR A 530 -27.06 57.35 10.83
C THR A 530 -27.27 58.69 11.51
N ILE A 531 -28.08 59.55 10.88
CA ILE A 531 -28.39 60.88 11.42
C ILE A 531 -29.62 60.78 12.35
N GLN A 532 -29.42 61.12 13.62
CA GLN A 532 -30.48 61.15 14.64
C GLN A 532 -31.30 62.44 14.63
N ASN A 533 -30.68 63.59 14.30
CA ASN A 533 -31.34 64.89 14.40
C ASN A 533 -30.67 65.97 13.53
N VAL A 534 -31.46 66.92 13.03
CA VAL A 534 -31.00 68.15 12.38
C VAL A 534 -31.75 69.33 13.04
N SER A 535 -31.03 70.39 13.42
CA SER A 535 -31.59 71.53 14.17
C SER A 535 -32.48 72.46 13.32
N VAL A 536 -32.52 72.26 12.01
CA VAL A 536 -33.32 73.02 11.04
C VAL A 536 -34.36 72.08 10.46
N ALA A 537 -35.63 72.46 10.57
CA ALA A 537 -36.71 71.72 9.91
C ALA A 537 -36.65 71.98 8.40
N ASP A 538 -36.78 70.93 7.60
CA ASP A 538 -36.82 71.07 6.14
C ASP A 538 -38.00 71.97 5.71
N GLY A 539 -37.69 73.02 4.96
CA GLY A 539 -38.64 74.05 4.54
C GLY A 539 -38.92 75.16 5.56
N ASP A 540 -38.11 75.31 6.63
CA ASP A 540 -38.17 76.49 7.52
C ASP A 540 -38.09 77.79 6.70
N ARG A 541 -38.86 78.81 7.07
CA ARG A 541 -38.94 80.11 6.37
C ARG A 541 -38.53 81.31 7.24
N THR A 542 -37.99 81.03 8.41
CA THR A 542 -37.71 82.00 9.47
C THR A 542 -36.30 81.86 10.03
N PHE A 543 -35.40 81.20 9.30
CA PHE A 543 -34.04 80.95 9.78
C PHE A 543 -33.29 82.29 10.01
N PRO A 544 -32.71 82.52 11.20
CA PRO A 544 -32.03 83.78 11.48
C PRO A 544 -30.69 83.87 10.75
N LEU A 545 -30.27 85.08 10.34
CA LEU A 545 -29.01 85.27 9.59
C LEU A 545 -27.75 84.90 10.38
N ASN A 546 -27.83 84.88 11.71
CA ASN A 546 -26.80 84.41 12.63
C ASN A 546 -27.10 83.00 13.19
N GLY A 547 -27.98 82.25 12.55
CA GLY A 547 -28.34 80.89 12.93
C GLY A 547 -27.24 79.87 12.62
N THR A 548 -27.16 78.82 13.42
CA THR A 548 -26.24 77.69 13.23
C THR A 548 -26.99 76.43 12.85
N ILE A 549 -26.34 75.57 12.06
CA ILE A 549 -26.89 74.31 11.58
C ILE A 549 -26.20 73.18 12.35
N ARG A 550 -26.90 72.55 13.29
CA ARG A 550 -26.40 71.41 14.08
C ARG A 550 -27.00 70.11 13.55
N ILE A 551 -26.16 69.12 13.30
CA ILE A 551 -26.52 67.78 12.84
C ILE A 551 -25.93 66.78 13.83
N ARG A 552 -26.76 65.84 14.28
CA ARG A 552 -26.39 64.80 15.27
C ARG A 552 -26.41 63.43 14.61
N PHE A 553 -25.31 62.71 14.72
CA PHE A 553 -25.17 61.31 14.34
C PHE A 553 -25.46 60.38 15.54
N ASN A 554 -25.66 59.10 15.26
CA ASN A 554 -25.76 58.03 16.27
C ASN A 554 -24.42 57.72 16.95
N GLU A 555 -23.30 58.05 16.31
CA GLU A 555 -21.95 57.59 16.67
C GLU A 555 -20.86 58.64 16.31
N PRO A 556 -19.57 58.39 16.66
CA PRO A 556 -18.44 59.25 16.27
C PRO A 556 -18.23 59.30 14.74
N MET A 557 -18.07 60.50 14.20
CA MET A 557 -17.80 60.70 12.77
C MET A 557 -16.37 61.12 12.48
N ASN A 558 -15.82 60.67 11.34
CA ASN A 558 -14.60 61.27 10.80
C ASN A 558 -14.90 62.70 10.35
N ARG A 559 -14.43 63.65 11.16
CA ARG A 559 -14.75 65.08 11.04
C ARG A 559 -14.40 65.62 9.67
N THR A 560 -13.19 65.34 9.19
CA THR A 560 -12.71 65.78 7.87
C THR A 560 -13.54 65.21 6.73
N SER A 561 -13.98 63.95 6.83
CA SER A 561 -14.87 63.34 5.84
C SER A 561 -16.24 64.04 5.82
N VAL A 562 -16.88 64.26 6.98
CA VAL A 562 -18.17 64.95 7.06
C VAL A 562 -18.09 66.40 6.57
N GLU A 563 -17.04 67.13 6.94
CA GLU A 563 -16.84 68.52 6.50
C GLU A 563 -16.64 68.63 4.98
N ASN A 564 -15.89 67.70 4.36
CA ASN A 564 -15.74 67.63 2.91
C ASN A 564 -17.02 67.15 2.19
N ALA A 565 -17.84 66.35 2.86
CA ALA A 565 -19.10 65.83 2.33
C ALA A 565 -20.27 66.82 2.45
N PHE A 566 -20.14 67.85 3.28
CA PHE A 566 -21.12 68.91 3.51
C PHE A 566 -21.07 69.97 2.39
N SER A 567 -22.24 70.40 1.93
CA SER A 567 -22.39 71.50 0.98
C SER A 567 -23.66 72.30 1.25
N ILE A 568 -23.64 73.58 0.92
CA ILE A 568 -24.76 74.51 1.02
C ILE A 568 -24.82 75.37 -0.25
N THR A 569 -26.02 75.54 -0.81
CA THR A 569 -26.20 76.32 -2.05
C THR A 569 -25.87 77.79 -1.86
N GLY A 570 -25.49 78.49 -2.93
CA GLY A 570 -25.15 79.92 -2.85
C GLY A 570 -23.71 80.21 -2.40
N ASN A 571 -22.83 79.20 -2.38
CA ASN A 571 -21.41 79.31 -2.02
C ASN A 571 -21.16 79.92 -0.63
N VAL A 572 -22.06 79.65 0.33
CA VAL A 572 -21.94 80.10 1.71
C VAL A 572 -20.72 79.45 2.36
N THR A 573 -19.74 80.25 2.74
CA THR A 573 -18.62 79.83 3.60
C THR A 573 -19.04 79.86 5.07
N GLY A 574 -18.28 79.19 5.92
CA GLY A 574 -18.54 79.13 7.35
C GLY A 574 -17.51 78.28 8.08
N THR A 575 -17.71 78.12 9.38
CA THR A 575 -16.84 77.33 10.26
C THR A 575 -17.57 76.14 10.85
N PHE A 576 -16.88 74.99 10.92
CA PHE A 576 -17.36 73.79 11.59
C PHE A 576 -16.85 73.73 13.04
N SER A 577 -17.69 73.20 13.92
CA SER A 577 -17.35 72.89 15.30
C SER A 577 -18.00 71.57 15.71
N TRP A 578 -17.34 70.83 16.59
CA TRP A 578 -17.72 69.45 16.95
C TRP A 578 -17.86 69.29 18.46
N ASP A 579 -18.94 68.62 18.87
CA ASP A 579 -19.30 68.33 20.26
C ASP A 579 -19.85 66.89 20.33
N GLY A 580 -18.98 65.92 20.63
CA GLY A 580 -19.31 64.49 20.53
C GLY A 580 -19.83 64.13 19.12
N PHE A 581 -20.99 63.47 19.05
CA PHE A 581 -21.63 63.06 17.79
C PHE A 581 -22.34 64.22 17.06
N ASN A 582 -22.07 65.48 17.41
CA ASN A 582 -22.70 66.64 16.80
C ASN A 582 -21.69 67.47 16.01
N VAL A 583 -22.00 67.74 14.74
CA VAL A 583 -21.36 68.81 13.96
C VAL A 583 -22.25 70.04 13.99
N THR A 584 -21.66 71.23 14.14
CA THR A 584 -22.35 72.52 14.02
C THR A 584 -21.62 73.40 13.01
N PHE A 585 -22.29 73.68 11.89
CA PHE A 585 -21.83 74.63 10.88
C PHE A 585 -22.36 76.03 11.21
N THR A 586 -21.47 77.02 11.23
CA THR A 586 -21.78 78.44 11.44
C THR A 586 -21.45 79.20 10.15
N PRO A 587 -22.47 79.59 9.35
CA PRO A 587 -22.29 80.44 8.17
C PRO A 587 -21.59 81.77 8.50
N ASP A 588 -20.67 82.22 7.64
CA ASP A 588 -20.02 83.52 7.78
C ASP A 588 -21.01 84.67 7.49
N SER A 589 -21.89 84.46 6.50
CA SER A 589 -22.96 85.38 6.13
C SER A 589 -24.08 84.65 5.41
N LEU A 590 -25.33 85.04 5.67
CA LEU A 590 -26.50 84.65 4.89
C LEU A 590 -27.24 85.91 4.39
N ASP A 591 -27.83 85.82 3.20
CA ASP A 591 -28.65 86.89 2.62
C ASP A 591 -30.06 86.89 3.20
N TYR A 592 -30.72 88.05 3.24
CA TYR A 592 -32.13 88.17 3.65
C TYR A 592 -33.09 87.56 2.63
N GLY A 593 -34.04 86.75 3.10
CA GLY A 593 -35.09 86.13 2.28
C GLY A 593 -34.60 85.12 1.24
N ALA A 594 -33.34 84.66 1.34
CA ALA A 594 -32.72 83.72 0.42
C ALA A 594 -33.00 82.26 0.81
N TYR A 595 -33.13 81.40 -0.21
CA TYR A 595 -33.38 79.97 -0.05
C TYR A 595 -32.07 79.19 -0.15
N TYR A 596 -31.81 78.33 0.83
CA TYR A 596 -30.61 77.52 0.96
C TYR A 596 -30.99 76.03 1.05
N THR A 597 -30.35 75.19 0.25
CA THR A 597 -30.35 73.73 0.44
C THR A 597 -29.00 73.31 1.02
N VAL A 598 -29.03 72.49 2.06
CA VAL A 598 -27.88 71.82 2.68
C VAL A 598 -27.90 70.35 2.31
N ILE A 599 -26.75 69.81 1.92
CA ILE A 599 -26.56 68.40 1.61
C ILE A 599 -25.33 67.88 2.35
N ILE A 600 -25.46 66.75 3.06
CA ILE A 600 -24.31 65.90 3.37
C ILE A 600 -24.38 64.68 2.45
N SER A 601 -23.36 64.54 1.60
CA SER A 601 -23.27 63.43 0.66
C SER A 601 -22.84 62.13 1.33
N THR A 602 -23.00 61.00 0.63
CA THR A 602 -22.50 59.68 1.07
C THR A 602 -20.97 59.58 1.16
N ALA A 603 -20.22 60.66 0.95
CA ALA A 603 -18.79 60.72 1.26
C ALA A 603 -18.48 60.95 2.75
N ALA A 604 -19.51 61.26 3.56
CA ALA A 604 -19.43 61.31 5.02
C ALA A 604 -19.33 59.90 5.61
N ALA A 605 -18.35 59.68 6.49
CA ALA A 605 -18.08 58.39 7.12
C ALA A 605 -17.80 58.52 8.63
N ASP A 606 -17.98 57.42 9.35
CA ASP A 606 -17.64 57.28 10.77
C ASP A 606 -16.10 57.31 11.00
N GLU A 607 -15.65 57.10 12.23
CA GLU A 607 -14.21 56.97 12.54
C GLU A 607 -13.56 55.67 12.00
N TRP A 608 -14.37 54.68 11.59
CA TRP A 608 -13.96 53.37 11.07
C TRP A 608 -13.90 53.29 9.53
N GLY A 609 -14.48 54.28 8.84
CA GLY A 609 -14.58 54.36 7.39
C GLY A 609 -15.89 53.86 6.79
N ASN A 610 -16.92 53.55 7.60
CA ASN A 610 -18.25 53.22 7.07
C ASN A 610 -18.95 54.52 6.66
N ASN A 611 -19.35 54.59 5.38
CA ASN A 611 -20.02 55.75 4.80
C ASN A 611 -21.51 55.79 5.18
N ILE A 612 -22.12 56.97 5.28
CA ILE A 612 -23.59 57.08 5.42
C ILE A 612 -24.29 56.46 4.20
N ASP A 613 -25.28 55.60 4.43
CA ASP A 613 -25.98 54.84 3.37
C ASP A 613 -26.67 55.70 2.30
N SER A 614 -27.07 56.92 2.65
CA SER A 614 -27.82 57.82 1.78
C SER A 614 -27.52 59.28 2.12
N PRO A 615 -27.49 60.17 1.11
CA PRO A 615 -27.22 61.57 1.36
C PRO A 615 -28.44 62.20 2.06
N ILE A 616 -28.18 63.03 3.07
CA ILE A 616 -29.23 63.87 3.64
C ILE A 616 -29.29 65.19 2.85
N SER A 617 -30.51 65.65 2.58
CA SER A 617 -30.77 66.94 1.96
C SER A 617 -31.94 67.61 2.69
N PHE A 618 -31.77 68.86 3.10
CA PHE A 618 -32.83 69.69 3.69
C PHE A 618 -32.64 71.16 3.29
N SER A 619 -33.68 71.95 3.45
CA SER A 619 -33.74 73.32 2.96
C SER A 619 -34.27 74.30 4.01
N PHE A 620 -33.90 75.57 3.88
CA PHE A 620 -34.48 76.65 4.65
C PHE A 620 -34.47 77.97 3.87
N THR A 621 -35.30 78.92 4.29
CA THR A 621 -35.27 80.31 3.84
C THR A 621 -35.04 81.21 5.05
N THR A 622 -34.16 82.19 4.87
CA THR A 622 -33.84 83.15 5.92
C THR A 622 -34.96 84.15 6.17
N VAL A 623 -34.92 84.80 7.35
CA VAL A 623 -35.76 85.96 7.65
C VAL A 623 -35.70 87.02 6.55
N GLN A 624 -36.82 87.73 6.33
CA GLN A 624 -36.91 88.82 5.36
C GLN A 624 -36.20 90.09 5.86
N ALA A 625 -35.74 90.94 4.95
CA ALA A 625 -35.11 92.21 5.29
C ALA A 625 -36.08 93.13 6.07
N PRO A 626 -35.61 93.90 7.07
CA PRO A 626 -36.44 94.88 7.76
C PRO A 626 -37.01 95.91 6.78
N GLY A 627 -38.31 95.83 6.51
CA GLY A 627 -38.96 96.68 5.51
C GLY A 627 -39.00 98.15 5.93
N THR A 628 -38.39 99.02 5.12
CA THR A 628 -38.55 100.48 5.23
C THR A 628 -39.92 100.89 4.70
N SER A 629 -40.89 101.03 5.62
CA SER A 629 -42.24 101.47 5.27
C SER A 629 -42.27 102.95 4.84
N SER A 630 -42.23 103.20 3.53
CA SER A 630 -42.46 104.53 2.94
C SER A 630 -43.90 104.68 2.45
N ASN A 631 -44.64 105.61 3.03
CA ASN A 631 -46.08 105.82 2.81
C ASN A 631 -46.36 107.13 2.05
N THR A 632 -46.62 107.08 0.74
CA THR A 632 -47.34 108.13 -0.05
C THR A 632 -47.82 107.53 -1.39
N ILE A 633 -49.11 107.42 -1.80
CA ILE A 633 -50.33 108.30 -1.81
C ILE A 633 -50.43 109.10 -3.15
N TRP A 634 -51.49 109.06 -3.99
CA TRP A 634 -52.78 108.32 -4.02
C TRP A 634 -53.54 108.54 -5.39
N ILE A 635 -54.60 107.75 -5.69
CA ILE A 635 -55.74 108.01 -6.64
C ILE A 635 -55.55 107.85 -8.19
N VAL A 636 -56.67 107.50 -8.85
CA VAL A 636 -57.11 107.64 -10.28
C VAL A 636 -57.20 106.28 -11.01
N LEU A 637 -58.33 105.78 -11.53
CA LEU A 637 -59.72 106.28 -11.67
C LEU A 637 -60.75 105.11 -11.66
N VAL A 638 -61.99 105.40 -11.29
CA VAL A 638 -63.18 104.57 -11.57
C VAL A 638 -63.76 104.95 -12.94
N VAL A 639 -64.67 104.13 -13.49
CA VAL A 639 -65.51 104.34 -14.69
C VAL A 639 -64.95 103.75 -15.99
N ILE A 640 -65.39 102.53 -16.29
CA ILE A 640 -66.10 102.09 -17.52
C ILE A 640 -66.86 100.81 -17.08
N PHE A 641 -68.19 100.89 -16.89
CA PHE A 641 -69.19 100.43 -17.86
C PHE A 641 -68.88 99.04 -18.45
N LEU A 642 -69.60 97.98 -18.06
CA LEU A 642 -70.79 97.54 -18.78
C LEU A 642 -70.62 97.57 -20.31
N ILE A 643 -70.21 96.43 -20.91
CA ILE A 643 -70.75 95.80 -22.14
C ILE A 643 -69.87 94.58 -22.51
N GLY A 644 -70.51 93.44 -22.81
CA GLY A 644 -69.93 92.34 -23.61
C GLY A 644 -68.90 91.43 -22.91
N GLY A 645 -69.08 90.11 -22.85
CA GLY A 645 -70.20 89.30 -23.33
C GLY A 645 -70.13 87.88 -22.79
N VAL A 646 -71.31 87.26 -22.62
CA VAL A 646 -71.47 85.88 -22.14
C VAL A 646 -71.40 84.87 -23.30
N ALA A 647 -71.06 83.63 -22.97
CA ALA A 647 -71.16 82.39 -23.76
C ALA A 647 -69.92 81.97 -24.57
N GLY A 648 -69.56 80.68 -24.41
CA GLY A 648 -68.34 80.05 -24.95
C GLY A 648 -67.90 78.84 -24.11
N ILE A 649 -68.83 78.03 -23.59
CA ILE A 649 -69.33 76.81 -24.26
C ILE A 649 -68.31 75.66 -24.27
N PHE A 650 -68.58 74.69 -23.37
CA PHE A 650 -68.44 73.24 -23.54
C PHE A 650 -67.07 72.52 -23.60
N ILE A 651 -67.19 71.22 -23.29
CA ILE A 651 -66.28 70.09 -23.57
C ILE A 651 -65.04 70.00 -22.65
N LEU A 652 -65.02 69.16 -21.61
CA LEU A 652 -65.11 67.67 -21.55
C LEU A 652 -63.77 66.95 -21.80
N LYS A 653 -63.31 66.32 -20.72
CA LYS A 653 -62.82 64.93 -20.61
C LYS A 653 -61.61 64.47 -21.44
N LYS A 654 -60.73 63.77 -20.69
CA LYS A 654 -59.94 62.56 -21.07
C LYS A 654 -58.85 62.76 -22.11
N LEU A 655 -57.63 62.37 -21.74
CA LEU A 655 -57.14 60.99 -21.89
C LEU A 655 -56.45 60.64 -20.56
N LYS A 656 -56.95 59.69 -19.75
CA LYS A 656 -57.03 58.22 -19.90
C LYS A 656 -55.71 57.55 -19.57
#